data_AF-A0A428PQJ1-F1
#
_entry.id   AF-A0A428PQJ1-F1
#
_cell.length_a   1.000
_cell.length_b   1.000
_cell.length_c   1.000
_cell.angle_alpha   90.00
_cell.angle_beta   90.00
_cell.angle_gamma   90.00
#
_symmetry.space_group_name_H-M   'P 1'
#
loop_
_entity.id
_entity.type
_entity.pdbx_description
1 polymer ?
#
loop_
_entity_poly.entity_id
_entity_poly.type
_entity_poly.pdbx_seq_one_letter_code
_entity_poly.pdbx_strand_id
1 'polypeptide(L)'
;MPPRRRQRPLPRVYALLNAGVRLVAWLTSLAAVLMLAYVGKEWPSKSQVVVAGALGCAIAMLNDSWDMLATTDASMVVPRLAASRRVLHDLFSMALCVGGIIMMWVSNISLSPEKTSEQRRQEMWVMMALWTLIAVVAWRLIFAILEQDRPYESRSFLFVADVPFEADTILNNNHHHEGRESLSRDATDNNINSSNKNSSGDNNNDIAYTKYMSLQTWGRLRKKPSVTAAATTTKKRRGGRRQQRQRQQQQRNVVININRSNRIRACTATHFTRYVLPLNDHASKAIGTVSTMESEETKLTISNDPISPHENEDVPIELKALDTNTSKPDLIEKLKILLKEHERDQNFPHEVLDRARSYLNNNNDADPELARSILADFEEQKDLMLNNSIYPEVRAVVDPTDDPSHPWGRSGCLLMARWLSERKFKILSWEFSLNPGPFNQKEHVLIAIMTNVSFGGGSTGAYIVGIIQVLKLERFYGETVLANSIPWQITTLLSTQLIGYGCAGMARRFLVYPAPMIWPKGLANIGLTKALFNDDGEIGRSANGWTISRYKFFYIAFGAMFLYYWIPNYLFTGVALFNWLTWISPGNVTLALIAGATCGLGVNPLPSLDWNMLTYMVDPIIMPLFTVVNFATGMALAGFLIAPFMYFNNVWKGGYFPINGNKIYDNTGNIYNVSRILSPNFTLNETAYYEYSPPLVNTTQSLNYVAVFMVYICLPVHIYLWHRHDIMSGLKAFWSGKSREEEFKDVHNRLMAVYPECPHWWYLIILVIAFVMACVSVTVWPTDMPIWGIFLALVFTAILQIPLGILTAITNIQISTAFLAMVIGGYVLEGRAIPNMIFKMFSSMSTHQSVNFLSDLKLAHYAKIPPRWAFAAQV
;
A
#
# COMPACT_ATOMS: atom_id res chain seq x y z
N MET A 1 34.15 -4.50 -3.57
CA MET A 1 33.61 -5.84 -3.22
C MET A 1 34.75 -6.85 -3.15
N PRO A 2 34.68 -7.90 -2.29
CA PRO A 2 35.60 -9.04 -2.35
C PRO A 2 35.29 -9.95 -3.56
N PRO A 3 36.25 -10.74 -4.07
CA PRO A 3 36.05 -11.57 -5.25
C PRO A 3 35.08 -12.75 -4.99
N ARG A 4 34.14 -12.96 -5.91
CA ARG A 4 33.21 -14.11 -5.87
C ARG A 4 33.97 -15.42 -6.08
N ARG A 5 33.86 -16.37 -5.13
CA ARG A 5 34.41 -17.72 -5.27
C ARG A 5 33.77 -18.44 -6.47
N ARG A 6 34.58 -18.83 -7.46
CA ARG A 6 34.15 -19.73 -8.55
C ARG A 6 33.84 -21.12 -7.96
N GLN A 7 32.63 -21.63 -8.17
CA GLN A 7 32.29 -23.01 -7.81
C GLN A 7 32.98 -23.98 -8.79
N ARG A 8 33.49 -25.12 -8.31
CA ARG A 8 34.07 -26.14 -9.19
C ARG A 8 32.96 -26.84 -10.00
N PRO A 9 33.18 -27.15 -11.29
CA PRO A 9 32.21 -27.91 -12.07
C PRO A 9 32.08 -29.34 -11.53
N LEU A 10 30.87 -29.91 -11.61
CA LEU A 10 30.64 -31.33 -11.31
C LEU A 10 31.22 -32.19 -12.44
N PRO A 11 31.58 -33.47 -12.18
CA PRO A 11 31.92 -34.42 -13.23
C PRO A 11 30.81 -34.49 -14.29
N ARG A 12 31.15 -34.44 -15.58
CA ARG A 12 30.18 -34.33 -16.69
C ARG A 12 29.09 -35.41 -16.64
N VAL A 13 29.45 -36.65 -16.31
CA VAL A 13 28.51 -37.78 -16.18
C VAL A 13 27.47 -37.52 -15.09
N TYR A 14 27.90 -37.02 -13.92
CA TYR A 14 27.00 -36.72 -12.81
C TYR A 14 26.08 -35.50 -13.13
N ALA A 15 26.61 -34.51 -13.84
CA ALA A 15 25.81 -33.37 -14.29
C ALA A 15 24.71 -33.79 -15.28
N LEU A 16 25.03 -34.67 -16.25
CA LEU A 16 24.07 -35.22 -17.21
C LEU A 16 23.00 -36.10 -16.52
N LEU A 17 23.39 -36.96 -15.58
CA LEU A 17 22.44 -37.77 -14.81
C LEU A 17 21.47 -36.90 -14.00
N ASN A 18 21.99 -35.87 -13.32
CA ASN A 18 21.15 -34.95 -12.54
C ASN A 18 20.19 -34.13 -13.42
N ALA A 19 20.65 -33.67 -14.59
CA ALA A 19 19.81 -33.01 -15.57
C ALA A 19 18.73 -33.95 -16.15
N GLY A 20 19.06 -35.24 -16.36
CA GLY A 20 18.09 -36.26 -16.78
C GLY A 20 17.00 -36.52 -15.75
N VAL A 21 17.34 -36.61 -14.46
CA VAL A 21 16.35 -36.76 -13.38
C VAL A 21 15.45 -35.52 -13.27
N ARG A 22 16.03 -34.32 -13.33
CA ARG A 22 15.24 -33.06 -13.34
C ARG A 22 14.36 -32.94 -14.60
N LEU A 23 14.78 -33.46 -15.76
CA LEU A 23 13.95 -33.53 -16.97
C LEU A 23 12.71 -34.42 -16.79
N VAL A 24 12.84 -35.56 -16.11
CA VAL A 24 11.68 -36.42 -15.80
C VAL A 24 10.70 -35.72 -14.85
N ALA A 25 11.22 -35.06 -13.80
CA ALA A 25 10.39 -34.26 -12.90
C ALA A 25 9.68 -33.09 -13.62
N TRP A 26 10.37 -32.43 -14.55
CA TRP A 26 9.81 -31.39 -15.41
C TRP A 26 8.68 -31.94 -16.30
N LEU A 27 8.88 -33.09 -16.95
CA LEU A 27 7.87 -33.74 -17.78
C LEU A 27 6.62 -34.15 -16.98
N THR A 28 6.78 -34.68 -15.76
CA THR A 28 5.63 -34.97 -14.90
C THR A 28 4.87 -33.71 -14.48
N SER A 29 5.57 -32.59 -14.29
CA SER A 29 4.97 -31.30 -13.96
C SER A 29 4.22 -30.70 -15.15
N LEU A 30 4.77 -30.81 -16.37
CA LEU A 30 4.08 -30.44 -17.61
C LEU A 30 2.80 -31.27 -17.82
N ALA A 31 2.88 -32.59 -17.64
CA ALA A 31 1.72 -33.47 -17.74
C ALA A 31 0.63 -33.07 -16.74
N ALA A 32 1.00 -32.79 -15.48
CA ALA A 32 0.05 -32.30 -14.47
C ALA A 32 -0.61 -30.97 -14.90
N VAL A 33 0.15 -29.97 -15.37
CA VAL A 33 -0.41 -28.70 -15.86
C VAL A 33 -1.40 -28.92 -17.00
N LEU A 34 -1.09 -29.78 -17.98
CA LEU A 34 -1.98 -30.06 -19.11
C LEU A 34 -3.28 -30.77 -18.67
N MET A 35 -3.19 -31.76 -17.78
CA MET A 35 -4.36 -32.46 -17.23
C MET A 35 -5.25 -31.50 -16.42
N LEU A 36 -4.65 -30.65 -15.61
CA LEU A 36 -5.34 -29.63 -14.80
C LEU A 36 -5.99 -28.57 -15.70
N ALA A 37 -5.30 -28.08 -16.73
CA ALA A 37 -5.87 -27.15 -17.72
C ALA A 37 -7.05 -27.78 -18.49
N TYR A 38 -6.95 -29.06 -18.86
CA TYR A 38 -8.06 -29.78 -19.50
C TYR A 38 -9.28 -29.89 -18.58
N VAL A 39 -9.10 -30.28 -17.31
CA VAL A 39 -10.19 -30.35 -16.31
C VAL A 39 -10.83 -28.98 -16.09
N GLY A 40 -10.02 -27.92 -15.99
CA GLY A 40 -10.53 -26.54 -15.82
C GLY A 40 -11.29 -25.99 -17.03
N LYS A 41 -10.93 -26.43 -18.25
CA LYS A 41 -11.63 -26.08 -19.49
C LYS A 41 -12.96 -26.83 -19.63
N GLU A 42 -12.93 -28.16 -19.45
CA GLU A 42 -14.09 -29.02 -19.71
C GLU A 42 -15.16 -28.92 -18.60
N TRP A 43 -14.75 -28.64 -17.35
CA TRP A 43 -15.64 -28.41 -16.21
C TRP A 43 -15.32 -27.08 -15.51
N PRO A 44 -15.81 -25.93 -16.02
CA PRO A 44 -15.53 -24.61 -15.45
C PRO A 44 -15.90 -24.48 -13.97
N SER A 45 -16.89 -25.22 -13.47
CA SER A 45 -17.28 -25.28 -12.05
C SER A 45 -16.22 -25.88 -11.13
N LYS A 46 -15.22 -26.59 -11.66
CA LYS A 46 -14.08 -27.16 -10.92
C LYS A 46 -12.78 -26.36 -11.15
N SER A 47 -12.79 -25.32 -11.98
CA SER A 47 -11.60 -24.50 -12.28
C SER A 47 -10.91 -23.96 -11.02
N GLN A 48 -11.68 -23.38 -10.08
CA GLN A 48 -11.17 -22.83 -8.82
C GLN A 48 -10.41 -23.87 -7.95
N VAL A 49 -10.84 -25.12 -7.99
CA VAL A 49 -10.24 -26.24 -7.25
C VAL A 49 -8.84 -26.59 -7.81
N VAL A 50 -8.67 -26.37 -9.10
CA VAL A 50 -7.54 -26.84 -9.91
C VAL A 50 -6.43 -25.80 -10.04
N VAL A 51 -6.76 -24.50 -9.96
CA VAL A 51 -5.82 -23.37 -10.10
C VAL A 51 -4.61 -23.47 -9.16
N ALA A 52 -4.80 -23.83 -7.88
CA ALA A 52 -3.72 -23.94 -6.91
C ALA A 52 -2.68 -25.01 -7.29
N GLY A 53 -3.15 -26.18 -7.74
CA GLY A 53 -2.28 -27.26 -8.23
C GLY A 53 -1.55 -26.85 -9.51
N ALA A 54 -2.24 -26.21 -10.46
CA ALA A 54 -1.63 -25.76 -11.72
C ALA A 54 -0.52 -24.72 -11.48
N LEU A 55 -0.73 -23.77 -10.56
CA LEU A 55 0.27 -22.79 -10.14
C LEU A 55 1.48 -23.46 -9.47
N GLY A 56 1.24 -24.42 -8.57
CA GLY A 56 2.31 -25.20 -7.93
C GLY A 56 3.18 -25.96 -8.93
N CYS A 57 2.56 -26.60 -9.92
CA CYS A 57 3.27 -27.31 -11.00
C CYS A 57 4.02 -26.35 -11.94
N ALA A 58 3.47 -25.18 -12.27
CA ALA A 58 4.18 -24.18 -13.07
C ALA A 58 5.47 -23.68 -12.36
N ILE A 59 5.41 -23.48 -11.04
CA ILE A 59 6.59 -23.12 -10.24
C ILE A 59 7.60 -24.28 -10.18
N ALA A 60 7.14 -25.53 -10.07
CA ALA A 60 8.00 -26.72 -10.16
C ALA A 60 8.77 -26.77 -11.49
N MET A 61 8.08 -26.57 -12.62
CA MET A 61 8.67 -26.56 -13.96
C MET A 61 9.73 -25.47 -14.10
N LEU A 62 9.48 -24.26 -13.59
CA LEU A 62 10.44 -23.15 -13.63
C LEU A 62 11.69 -23.47 -12.80
N ASN A 63 11.53 -24.10 -11.62
CA ASN A 63 12.67 -24.48 -10.78
C ASN A 63 13.52 -25.57 -11.43
N ASP A 64 12.91 -26.63 -11.96
CA ASP A 64 13.63 -27.71 -12.67
C ASP A 64 14.32 -27.19 -13.94
N SER A 65 13.67 -26.30 -14.69
CA SER A 65 14.24 -25.66 -15.88
C SER A 65 15.51 -24.89 -15.54
N TRP A 66 15.52 -24.16 -14.41
CA TRP A 66 16.68 -23.43 -13.94
C TRP A 66 17.83 -24.38 -13.55
N ASP A 67 17.55 -25.41 -12.74
CA ASP A 67 18.60 -26.35 -12.33
C ASP A 67 19.14 -27.20 -13.48
N MET A 68 18.32 -27.57 -14.47
CA MET A 68 18.80 -28.23 -15.69
C MET A 68 19.75 -27.32 -16.47
N LEU A 69 19.39 -26.05 -16.67
CA LEU A 69 20.24 -25.07 -17.36
C LEU A 69 21.54 -24.82 -16.58
N ALA A 70 21.46 -24.59 -15.28
CA ALA A 70 22.60 -24.32 -14.41
C ALA A 70 23.48 -25.57 -14.12
N THR A 71 23.01 -26.78 -14.43
CA THR A 71 23.83 -28.00 -14.36
C THR A 71 24.47 -28.39 -15.68
N THR A 72 23.83 -28.09 -16.81
CA THR A 72 24.35 -28.40 -18.16
C THR A 72 25.24 -27.29 -18.74
N ASP A 73 25.11 -26.03 -18.30
CA ASP A 73 25.94 -24.93 -18.77
C ASP A 73 27.44 -25.09 -18.41
N ALA A 74 28.24 -25.45 -19.41
CA ALA A 74 29.69 -25.56 -19.31
C ALA A 74 30.41 -24.19 -19.33
N SER A 75 29.73 -23.11 -19.75
CA SER A 75 30.30 -21.76 -19.84
C SER A 75 30.21 -20.97 -18.53
N MET A 76 29.50 -21.48 -17.52
CA MET A 76 29.27 -20.86 -16.20
C MET A 76 28.61 -19.47 -16.27
N VAL A 77 27.85 -19.19 -17.33
CA VAL A 77 27.05 -17.97 -17.48
C VAL A 77 25.82 -18.02 -16.56
N VAL A 78 25.24 -19.20 -16.35
CA VAL A 78 24.09 -19.41 -15.47
C VAL A 78 24.57 -19.85 -14.08
N PRO A 79 24.47 -19.00 -13.03
CA PRO A 79 24.89 -19.38 -11.69
C PRO A 79 23.91 -20.37 -11.05
N ARG A 80 24.45 -21.42 -10.44
CA ARG A 80 23.67 -22.37 -9.64
C ARG A 80 23.09 -21.68 -8.40
N LEU A 81 21.82 -21.96 -8.13
CA LEU A 81 21.16 -21.52 -6.90
C LEU A 81 21.85 -22.11 -5.67
N ALA A 82 21.89 -21.35 -4.58
CA ALA A 82 22.32 -21.88 -3.29
C ALA A 82 21.33 -22.95 -2.81
N ALA A 83 21.82 -24.04 -2.20
CA ALA A 83 20.98 -25.17 -1.79
C ALA A 83 19.78 -24.75 -0.92
N SER A 84 19.98 -23.85 0.04
CA SER A 84 18.90 -23.29 0.88
C SER A 84 17.82 -22.54 0.10
N ARG A 85 18.16 -21.94 -1.06
CA ARG A 85 17.18 -21.27 -1.93
C ARG A 85 16.42 -22.28 -2.80
N ARG A 86 17.07 -23.35 -3.27
CA ARG A 86 16.37 -24.42 -4.03
C ARG A 86 15.38 -25.18 -3.17
N VAL A 87 15.80 -25.56 -1.95
CA VAL A 87 14.90 -26.17 -0.96
C VAL A 87 13.71 -25.25 -0.67
N LEU A 88 13.90 -23.94 -0.53
CA LEU A 88 12.79 -22.99 -0.36
C LEU A 88 11.82 -22.98 -1.56
N HIS A 89 12.34 -23.00 -2.79
CA HIS A 89 11.51 -23.00 -4.00
C HIS A 89 10.75 -24.33 -4.18
N ASP A 90 11.41 -25.47 -3.97
CA ASP A 90 10.79 -26.80 -4.04
C ASP A 90 9.76 -26.98 -2.90
N LEU A 91 10.00 -26.49 -1.68
CA LEU A 91 9.02 -26.48 -0.58
C LEU A 91 7.80 -25.59 -0.88
N PHE A 92 7.99 -24.40 -1.47
CA PHE A 92 6.89 -23.50 -1.81
C PHE A 92 6.00 -24.07 -2.93
N SER A 93 6.61 -24.63 -3.98
CA SER A 93 5.89 -25.38 -5.02
C SER A 93 5.15 -26.58 -4.43
N MET A 94 5.80 -27.36 -3.56
CA MET A 94 5.19 -28.49 -2.88
C MET A 94 3.95 -28.09 -2.06
N ALA A 95 4.02 -26.99 -1.31
CA ALA A 95 2.89 -26.51 -0.50
C ALA A 95 1.67 -26.15 -1.36
N LEU A 96 1.88 -25.50 -2.52
CA LEU A 96 0.80 -25.19 -3.47
C LEU A 96 0.22 -26.45 -4.12
N CYS A 97 1.07 -27.40 -4.53
CA CYS A 97 0.61 -28.69 -5.05
C CYS A 97 -0.19 -29.50 -4.02
N VAL A 98 0.25 -29.53 -2.75
CA VAL A 98 -0.48 -30.17 -1.64
C VAL A 98 -1.81 -29.48 -1.38
N GLY A 99 -1.86 -28.14 -1.41
CA GLY A 99 -3.12 -27.38 -1.35
C GLY A 99 -4.07 -27.77 -2.49
N GLY A 100 -3.56 -27.90 -3.73
CA GLY A 100 -4.31 -28.40 -4.87
C GLY A 100 -4.86 -29.81 -4.67
N ILE A 101 -4.04 -30.75 -4.16
CA ILE A 101 -4.47 -32.13 -3.87
C ILE A 101 -5.60 -32.14 -2.83
N ILE A 102 -5.47 -31.39 -1.74
CA ILE A 102 -6.49 -31.30 -0.67
C ILE A 102 -7.80 -30.74 -1.24
N MET A 103 -7.73 -29.64 -2.00
CA MET A 103 -8.90 -29.04 -2.65
C MET A 103 -9.58 -30.03 -3.61
N MET A 104 -8.81 -30.72 -4.46
CA MET A 104 -9.35 -31.71 -5.39
C MET A 104 -10.00 -32.89 -4.65
N TRP A 105 -9.35 -33.41 -3.61
CA TRP A 105 -9.87 -34.53 -2.80
C TRP A 105 -11.18 -34.18 -2.08
N VAL A 106 -11.22 -33.02 -1.39
CA VAL A 106 -12.44 -32.55 -0.70
C VAL A 106 -13.57 -32.27 -1.70
N SER A 107 -13.25 -31.72 -2.89
CA SER A 107 -14.26 -31.43 -3.93
C SER A 107 -14.87 -32.67 -4.59
N ASN A 108 -14.34 -33.87 -4.33
CA ASN A 108 -14.67 -35.10 -5.04
C ASN A 108 -15.42 -36.14 -4.18
N ILE A 109 -15.89 -35.76 -2.99
CA ILE A 109 -16.71 -36.62 -2.12
C ILE A 109 -18.19 -36.55 -2.58
N SER A 110 -18.53 -37.31 -3.63
CA SER A 110 -19.90 -37.54 -4.09
C SER A 110 -20.38 -38.93 -3.62
N LEU A 111 -21.01 -38.99 -2.44
CA LEU A 111 -21.55 -40.23 -1.84
C LEU A 111 -22.90 -40.64 -2.45
N SER A 112 -23.04 -40.58 -3.77
CA SER A 112 -24.20 -41.13 -4.50
C SER A 112 -23.87 -42.52 -5.05
N PRO A 113 -24.68 -43.56 -4.78
CA PRO A 113 -24.49 -44.89 -5.38
C PRO A 113 -24.81 -44.91 -6.89
N GLU A 114 -25.65 -43.98 -7.36
CA GLU A 114 -25.91 -43.78 -8.79
C GLU A 114 -25.12 -42.57 -9.31
N LYS A 115 -24.28 -42.80 -10.31
CA LYS A 115 -23.49 -41.77 -11.00
C LYS A 115 -23.67 -41.89 -12.51
N THR A 116 -23.94 -40.76 -13.17
CA THR A 116 -24.10 -40.66 -14.63
C THR A 116 -22.78 -40.95 -15.35
N SER A 117 -22.85 -41.25 -16.65
CA SER A 117 -21.67 -41.51 -17.49
C SER A 117 -20.70 -40.32 -17.52
N GLU A 118 -21.22 -39.09 -17.58
CA GLU A 118 -20.41 -37.87 -17.54
C GLU A 118 -19.73 -37.66 -16.18
N GLN A 119 -20.43 -37.92 -15.07
CA GLN A 119 -19.84 -37.85 -13.73
C GLN A 119 -18.70 -38.87 -13.56
N ARG A 120 -18.85 -40.10 -14.08
CA ARG A 120 -17.75 -41.08 -14.08
C ARG A 120 -16.56 -40.61 -14.93
N ARG A 121 -16.81 -40.02 -16.11
CA ARG A 121 -15.74 -39.42 -16.94
C ARG A 121 -15.03 -38.31 -16.17
N GLN A 122 -15.79 -37.38 -15.57
CA GLN A 122 -15.26 -36.28 -14.75
C GLN A 122 -14.39 -36.80 -13.59
N GLU A 123 -14.88 -37.78 -12.82
CA GLU A 123 -14.14 -38.39 -11.71
C GLU A 123 -12.83 -39.05 -12.16
N MET A 124 -12.83 -39.77 -13.30
CA MET A 124 -11.59 -40.35 -13.85
C MET A 124 -10.55 -39.27 -14.21
N TRP A 125 -10.96 -38.18 -14.88
CA TRP A 125 -10.02 -37.11 -15.26
C TRP A 125 -9.51 -36.32 -14.03
N VAL A 126 -10.38 -36.02 -13.07
CA VAL A 126 -10.00 -35.39 -11.79
C VAL A 126 -9.05 -36.29 -11.00
N MET A 127 -9.30 -37.61 -10.97
CA MET A 127 -8.45 -38.57 -10.26
C MET A 127 -7.10 -38.77 -10.96
N MET A 128 -7.04 -38.82 -12.29
CA MET A 128 -5.77 -38.83 -13.03
C MET A 128 -4.95 -37.56 -12.76
N ALA A 129 -5.58 -36.39 -12.79
CA ALA A 129 -4.93 -35.13 -12.47
C ALA A 129 -4.39 -35.11 -11.02
N LEU A 130 -5.16 -35.61 -10.05
CA LEU A 130 -4.73 -35.77 -8.66
C LEU A 130 -3.54 -36.72 -8.51
N TRP A 131 -3.50 -37.86 -9.22
CA TRP A 131 -2.33 -38.76 -9.23
C TRP A 131 -1.09 -38.09 -9.85
N THR A 132 -1.25 -37.29 -10.92
CA THR A 132 -0.11 -36.53 -11.47
C THR A 132 0.41 -35.46 -10.51
N LEU A 133 -0.46 -34.79 -9.74
CA LEU A 133 -0.06 -33.87 -8.69
C LEU A 133 0.69 -34.56 -7.55
N ILE A 134 0.25 -35.74 -7.11
CA ILE A 134 0.94 -36.56 -6.10
C ILE A 134 2.36 -36.91 -6.59
N ALA A 135 2.54 -37.27 -7.86
CA ALA A 135 3.85 -37.53 -8.44
C ALA A 135 4.75 -36.27 -8.43
N VAL A 136 4.21 -35.08 -8.73
CA VAL A 136 4.96 -33.81 -8.64
C VAL A 136 5.39 -33.50 -7.20
N VAL A 137 4.52 -33.74 -6.21
CA VAL A 137 4.84 -33.59 -4.77
C VAL A 137 5.93 -34.58 -4.35
N ALA A 138 5.88 -35.83 -4.81
CA ALA A 138 6.91 -36.83 -4.53
C ALA A 138 8.29 -36.37 -5.08
N TRP A 139 8.35 -35.82 -6.29
CA TRP A 139 9.58 -35.23 -6.83
C TRP A 139 10.10 -34.07 -5.99
N ARG A 140 9.25 -33.12 -5.57
CA ARG A 140 9.67 -32.01 -4.69
C ARG A 140 10.24 -32.51 -3.37
N LEU A 141 9.59 -33.51 -2.76
CA LEU A 141 10.04 -34.11 -1.50
C LEU A 141 11.39 -34.80 -1.65
N ILE A 142 11.58 -35.59 -2.72
CA ILE A 142 12.85 -36.26 -3.05
C ILE A 142 13.97 -35.23 -3.23
N PHE A 143 13.73 -34.16 -3.97
CA PHE A 143 14.75 -33.10 -4.16
C PHE A 143 15.05 -32.33 -2.88
N ALA A 144 14.03 -31.99 -2.07
CA ALA A 144 14.24 -31.32 -0.79
C ALA A 144 15.13 -32.14 0.16
N ILE A 145 14.94 -33.46 0.21
CA ILE A 145 15.75 -34.39 1.01
C ILE A 145 17.18 -34.51 0.43
N LEU A 146 17.31 -34.81 -0.87
CA LEU A 146 18.62 -35.02 -1.51
C LEU A 146 19.51 -33.76 -1.53
N GLU A 147 18.92 -32.57 -1.45
CA GLU A 147 19.67 -31.31 -1.36
C GLU A 147 20.02 -30.88 0.06
N GLN A 148 19.36 -31.44 1.08
CA GLN A 148 19.69 -31.21 2.49
C GLN A 148 20.98 -31.91 2.91
N ASP A 149 21.27 -33.09 2.35
CA ASP A 149 22.45 -33.91 2.69
C ASP A 149 23.77 -33.50 2.02
N ARG A 150 23.81 -32.38 1.27
CA ARG A 150 25.08 -31.84 0.77
C ARG A 150 25.74 -30.95 1.84
N PRO A 151 26.84 -31.38 2.49
CA PRO A 151 27.55 -30.51 3.42
C PRO A 151 28.10 -29.29 2.69
N TYR A 152 27.99 -28.12 3.33
CA TYR A 152 28.74 -26.93 2.96
C TYR A 152 30.24 -27.30 2.89
N GLU A 153 30.91 -27.08 1.75
CA GLU A 153 32.36 -27.25 1.64
C GLU A 153 33.11 -26.16 2.42
N SER A 154 33.17 -26.33 3.74
CA SER A 154 34.23 -25.78 4.58
C SER A 154 35.26 -26.88 4.86
N ARG A 155 36.00 -27.29 3.82
CA ARG A 155 37.17 -28.16 4.02
C ARG A 155 38.29 -27.33 4.64
N SER A 156 38.44 -27.49 5.96
CA SER A 156 39.67 -27.19 6.70
C SER A 156 40.85 -27.90 6.05
N PHE A 157 41.97 -27.19 5.89
CA PHE A 157 43.25 -27.78 5.48
C PHE A 157 43.63 -28.90 6.46
N LEU A 158 43.83 -30.11 5.92
CA LEU A 158 44.58 -31.17 6.57
C LEU A 158 45.84 -31.40 5.73
N PHE A 159 47.00 -31.43 6.38
CA PHE A 159 48.29 -31.69 5.73
C PHE A 159 48.28 -33.06 5.04
N VAL A 160 48.57 -33.08 3.74
CA VAL A 160 49.27 -34.16 3.07
C VAL A 160 50.34 -33.48 2.22
N ALA A 161 51.58 -33.96 2.33
CA ALA A 161 52.70 -33.39 1.61
C ALA A 161 52.67 -33.80 0.14
N ASP A 162 52.94 -32.85 -0.75
CA ASP A 162 53.63 -33.09 -2.01
C ASP A 162 54.42 -31.82 -2.35
N VAL A 163 55.71 -32.00 -2.58
CA VAL A 163 56.67 -30.94 -2.97
C VAL A 163 56.96 -31.12 -4.45
N PRO A 164 56.99 -30.03 -5.23
CA PRO A 164 58.24 -29.72 -5.90
C PRO A 164 58.71 -28.28 -5.66
N PHE A 165 60.00 -28.21 -5.32
CA PHE A 165 60.97 -27.19 -5.72
C PHE A 165 60.51 -26.15 -6.76
N GLU A 166 60.66 -24.88 -6.42
CA GLU A 166 61.56 -23.99 -7.17
C GLU A 166 62.06 -22.87 -6.24
N ALA A 167 63.34 -22.52 -6.36
CA ALA A 167 63.99 -21.49 -5.56
C ALA A 167 64.31 -20.28 -6.45
N ASP A 168 64.21 -19.06 -5.94
CA ASP A 168 65.42 -18.33 -5.55
C ASP A 168 65.17 -16.92 -4.97
N THR A 169 65.91 -16.65 -3.88
CA THR A 169 66.56 -15.39 -3.46
C THR A 169 65.88 -14.00 -3.58
N ILE A 170 65.91 -13.19 -2.50
CA ILE A 170 66.86 -12.06 -2.30
C ILE A 170 66.50 -11.19 -1.06
N LEU A 171 67.49 -11.07 -0.16
CA LEU A 171 67.84 -10.02 0.83
C LEU A 171 67.02 -9.66 2.09
N ASN A 172 67.72 -9.89 3.21
CA ASN A 172 67.72 -9.13 4.48
C ASN A 172 67.92 -7.61 4.32
N ASN A 173 67.51 -6.83 5.34
CA ASN A 173 68.47 -6.00 6.08
C ASN A 173 67.96 -5.53 7.47
N ASN A 174 68.89 -5.43 8.43
CA ASN A 174 68.70 -4.91 9.79
C ASN A 174 69.01 -3.40 9.85
N HIS A 175 68.53 -2.71 10.89
CA HIS A 175 69.21 -1.71 11.77
C HIS A 175 68.12 -0.99 12.61
N HIS A 176 68.14 -1.01 13.96
CA HIS A 176 69.01 -0.31 14.95
C HIS A 176 68.71 1.19 15.16
N HIS A 177 68.18 1.51 16.36
CA HIS A 177 68.43 2.65 17.30
C HIS A 177 67.32 2.56 18.38
N GLU A 178 67.54 2.44 19.70
CA GLU A 178 68.38 3.10 20.74
C GLU A 178 67.74 4.31 21.45
N GLY A 179 67.95 4.41 22.79
CA GLY A 179 67.32 5.34 23.75
C GLY A 179 66.12 4.72 24.48
N ARG A 180 66.10 4.30 25.77
CA ARG A 180 66.73 4.80 27.03
C ARG A 180 66.37 6.27 27.31
N GLU A 181 65.87 6.70 28.47
CA GLU A 181 65.94 6.24 29.89
C GLU A 181 64.72 6.84 30.67
N SER A 182 64.36 6.59 31.93
CA SER A 182 64.86 5.76 33.05
C SER A 182 63.82 5.71 34.22
N LEU A 183 63.84 4.64 35.04
CA LEU A 183 63.64 4.58 36.52
C LEU A 183 62.38 5.23 37.20
N SER A 184 61.93 4.83 38.41
CA SER A 184 61.84 3.55 39.15
C SER A 184 61.21 3.80 40.53
N ARG A 185 60.58 2.78 41.14
CA ARG A 185 60.38 2.64 42.60
C ARG A 185 59.42 3.66 43.27
N ASP A 186 58.80 3.40 44.43
CA ASP A 186 58.89 2.28 45.39
C ASP A 186 57.52 1.69 45.76
N ALA A 187 57.53 0.58 46.50
CA ALA A 187 56.36 0.02 47.18
C ALA A 187 56.67 -0.13 48.67
N THR A 188 55.68 0.10 49.55
CA THR A 188 55.41 -0.75 50.74
C THR A 188 54.10 -0.37 51.47
N ASP A 189 53.47 -1.44 52.00
CA ASP A 189 52.83 -1.56 53.33
C ASP A 189 51.42 -1.03 53.70
N ASN A 190 50.57 -2.04 53.96
CA ASN A 190 49.80 -2.29 55.20
C ASN A 190 48.45 -1.61 55.51
N ASN A 191 47.39 -2.36 55.21
CA ASN A 191 46.48 -3.03 56.18
C ASN A 191 45.89 -2.30 57.42
N ILE A 192 44.55 -2.44 57.53
CA ILE A 192 43.72 -2.62 58.74
C ILE A 192 43.25 -1.37 59.54
N ASN A 193 41.94 -1.09 59.40
CA ASN A 193 40.94 -0.60 60.38
C ASN A 193 41.34 0.33 61.55
N SER A 194 40.61 1.46 61.70
CA SER A 194 39.56 1.60 62.76
C SER A 194 38.79 2.94 62.80
N SER A 195 37.47 2.81 63.02
CA SER A 195 36.49 3.66 63.75
C SER A 195 36.53 5.21 63.84
N ASN A 196 35.33 5.78 63.60
CA ASN A 196 34.62 6.84 64.35
C ASN A 196 35.07 8.32 64.32
N LYS A 197 34.16 9.17 63.81
CA LYS A 197 33.27 10.12 64.56
C LYS A 197 32.20 10.65 63.58
N ASN A 198 30.89 10.71 63.90
CA ASN A 198 30.17 11.73 64.71
C ASN A 198 30.56 13.18 64.32
N SER A 199 29.68 14.18 64.17
CA SER A 199 28.20 14.31 64.09
C SER A 199 27.89 15.78 63.65
N SER A 200 26.70 16.39 63.61
CA SER A 200 25.29 16.04 63.92
C SER A 200 24.35 17.15 63.40
N GLY A 201 23.24 16.77 62.73
CA GLY A 201 21.96 17.50 62.82
C GLY A 201 21.73 18.71 61.87
N ASP A 202 20.48 19.15 61.66
CA ASP A 202 19.21 18.54 62.12
C ASP A 202 17.96 19.09 61.40
N ASN A 203 16.82 18.39 61.60
CA ASN A 203 15.41 18.85 61.53
C ASN A 203 14.63 18.98 60.20
N ASN A 204 13.56 18.16 60.14
CA ASN A 204 12.14 18.47 59.81
C ASN A 204 11.78 18.91 58.37
N ASN A 205 10.95 18.21 57.60
CA ASN A 205 9.63 17.67 57.99
C ASN A 205 9.17 16.46 57.14
N ASP A 206 8.29 15.66 57.75
CA ASP A 206 7.59 14.49 57.19
C ASP A 206 6.26 14.84 56.45
N ILE A 207 5.56 13.77 56.01
CA ILE A 207 4.13 13.65 55.61
C ILE A 207 3.88 13.69 54.08
N ALA A 208 3.20 12.73 53.44
CA ALA A 208 2.89 11.33 53.77
C ALA A 208 2.38 10.59 52.51
N TYR A 209 2.59 9.28 52.42
CA TYR A 209 1.83 8.38 51.53
C TYR A 209 1.40 7.13 52.30
N THR A 210 0.09 6.89 52.42
CA THR A 210 -0.43 5.74 53.18
C THR A 210 -1.74 5.19 52.61
N LYS A 211 -1.77 3.89 52.27
CA LYS A 211 -2.89 2.88 52.24
C LYS A 211 -4.24 3.29 51.57
N TYR A 212 -4.97 2.40 50.89
CA TYR A 212 -5.59 1.13 51.34
C TYR A 212 -5.59 0.11 50.16
N MET A 213 -5.42 -1.22 50.35
CA MET A 213 -6.44 -2.23 50.77
C MET A 213 -7.79 -2.08 50.04
N SER A 214 -8.52 -3.11 49.57
CA SER A 214 -8.34 -4.57 49.39
C SER A 214 -9.51 -5.04 48.46
N LEU A 215 -9.74 -6.27 47.97
CA LEU A 215 -9.99 -7.55 48.67
C LEU A 215 -10.47 -8.60 47.61
N GLN A 216 -10.63 -9.87 48.02
CA GLN A 216 -11.27 -11.02 47.30
C GLN A 216 -10.54 -11.55 46.05
N THR A 217 -9.71 -12.61 46.07
CA THR A 217 -9.75 -13.97 46.66
C THR A 217 -10.90 -14.88 46.20
N TRP A 218 -10.55 -15.93 45.44
CA TRP A 218 -10.87 -17.32 45.79
C TRP A 218 -9.87 -18.26 45.14
N GLY A 219 -9.50 -19.35 45.81
CA GLY A 219 -8.58 -20.35 45.28
C GLY A 219 -8.84 -21.72 45.87
N ARG A 220 -8.43 -22.78 45.17
CA ARG A 220 -8.33 -24.14 45.75
C ARG A 220 -7.45 -25.08 44.90
N LEU A 221 -6.30 -25.43 45.47
CA LEU A 221 -5.80 -26.79 45.65
C LEU A 221 -6.07 -27.85 44.55
N ARG A 222 -4.99 -28.39 43.96
CA ARG A 222 -4.71 -29.84 44.05
C ARG A 222 -3.23 -30.20 43.84
N LYS A 223 -2.86 -31.39 44.30
CA LYS A 223 -1.49 -31.84 44.65
C LYS A 223 -0.69 -32.45 43.47
N LYS A 224 0.64 -32.39 43.62
CA LYS A 224 1.71 -33.29 43.10
C LYS A 224 1.32 -34.79 43.14
N PRO A 225 1.92 -35.72 42.35
CA PRO A 225 3.38 -36.00 42.20
C PRO A 225 3.88 -36.08 40.74
N SER A 226 5.09 -35.67 40.34
CA SER A 226 6.47 -36.08 40.71
C SER A 226 6.84 -37.55 40.41
N VAL A 227 7.61 -37.77 39.34
CA VAL A 227 8.54 -38.90 39.20
C VAL A 227 9.93 -38.38 38.81
N THR A 228 10.92 -38.90 39.53
CA THR A 228 12.39 -38.80 39.42
C THR A 228 12.92 -39.07 38.00
N ALA A 229 14.01 -38.45 37.50
CA ALA A 229 15.42 -38.52 37.95
C ALA A 229 15.98 -39.97 37.83
N ALA A 230 17.24 -40.26 37.47
CA ALA A 230 18.43 -39.49 37.05
C ALA A 230 19.34 -40.45 36.19
N ALA A 231 20.63 -40.26 35.85
CA ALA A 231 21.67 -39.26 36.14
C ALA A 231 22.82 -39.36 35.09
N THR A 232 23.72 -38.36 35.04
CA THR A 232 25.17 -38.47 34.64
C THR A 232 25.54 -38.89 33.19
N THR A 233 26.63 -38.44 32.55
CA THR A 233 27.82 -37.70 33.00
C THR A 233 28.43 -36.86 31.86
N THR A 234 28.89 -35.62 32.12
CA THR A 234 30.29 -35.15 31.89
C THR A 234 30.42 -33.64 32.05
N LYS A 235 31.27 -33.23 33.00
CA LYS A 235 31.50 -31.84 33.43
C LYS A 235 32.91 -31.38 33.02
N LYS A 236 33.14 -31.01 31.75
CA LYS A 236 34.43 -30.43 31.29
C LYS A 236 34.35 -29.72 29.93
N ARG A 237 33.86 -28.45 29.87
CA ARG A 237 34.11 -27.44 28.80
C ARG A 237 33.31 -26.12 28.98
N ARG A 238 33.50 -25.38 30.08
CA ARG A 238 32.94 -24.00 30.24
C ARG A 238 33.92 -22.90 30.68
N GLY A 239 35.22 -23.20 30.86
CA GLY A 239 36.24 -22.18 31.17
C GLY A 239 36.71 -21.35 29.95
N GLY A 240 36.98 -22.00 28.80
CA GLY A 240 37.70 -21.35 27.69
C GLY A 240 36.94 -20.27 26.88
N ARG A 241 35.61 -20.20 26.97
CA ARG A 241 34.80 -19.31 26.08
C ARG A 241 34.67 -17.85 26.55
N ARG A 242 35.09 -17.50 27.77
CA ARG A 242 35.07 -16.09 28.24
C ARG A 242 36.36 -15.33 27.89
N GLN A 243 37.54 -15.91 28.11
CA GLN A 243 38.83 -15.27 27.76
C GLN A 243 39.01 -15.08 26.24
N GLN A 244 38.46 -15.97 25.40
CA GLN A 244 38.56 -15.84 23.94
C GLN A 244 37.71 -14.68 23.37
N ARG A 245 36.60 -14.31 24.03
CA ARG A 245 35.75 -13.18 23.61
C ARG A 245 36.38 -11.82 23.94
N GLN A 246 37.01 -11.68 25.11
CA GLN A 246 37.69 -10.43 25.48
C GLN A 246 38.89 -10.11 24.56
N ARG A 247 39.69 -11.13 24.18
CA ARG A 247 40.81 -10.92 23.23
C ARG A 247 40.34 -10.53 21.81
N GLN A 248 39.20 -11.03 21.35
CA GLN A 248 38.63 -10.62 20.04
C GLN A 248 38.02 -9.21 20.05
N GLN A 249 37.55 -8.71 21.19
CA GLN A 249 37.08 -7.33 21.30
C GLN A 249 38.22 -6.31 21.32
N GLN A 250 39.33 -6.57 22.01
CA GLN A 250 40.49 -5.67 21.98
C GLN A 250 41.18 -5.60 20.60
N GLN A 251 41.23 -6.70 19.84
CA GLN A 251 41.81 -6.67 18.48
C GLN A 251 40.96 -5.93 17.44
N ARG A 252 39.64 -5.76 17.66
CA ARG A 252 38.78 -4.98 16.74
C ARG A 252 38.98 -3.47 16.86
N ASN A 253 39.28 -2.97 18.05
CA ASN A 253 39.38 -1.53 18.29
C ASN A 253 40.70 -0.89 17.79
N VAL A 254 41.71 -1.70 17.49
CA VAL A 254 43.01 -1.21 16.95
C VAL A 254 42.99 -1.09 15.42
N VAL A 255 42.18 -1.89 14.72
CA VAL A 255 42.16 -1.93 13.24
C VAL A 255 41.28 -0.83 12.63
N ILE A 256 40.39 -0.20 13.40
CA ILE A 256 39.47 0.84 12.90
C ILE A 256 40.09 2.25 12.91
N ASN A 257 41.20 2.47 13.62
CA ASN A 257 41.85 3.79 13.74
C ASN A 257 43.11 3.99 12.87
N ILE A 258 43.40 3.08 11.92
CA ILE A 258 44.50 3.23 10.96
C ILE A 258 43.97 3.02 9.53
N ASN A 259 43.29 4.05 9.00
CA ASN A 259 43.18 4.35 7.55
C ASN A 259 42.39 5.65 7.24
N ARG A 260 42.23 6.57 8.20
CA ARG A 260 42.05 8.01 7.88
C ARG A 260 43.45 8.65 7.78
N SER A 261 43.63 9.53 6.79
CA SER A 261 44.89 10.19 6.41
C SER A 261 45.94 9.32 5.71
N ASN A 262 45.77 9.10 4.40
CA ASN A 262 46.81 9.37 3.39
C ASN A 262 46.32 9.06 1.95
N ARG A 263 45.98 10.10 1.18
CA ARG A 263 46.23 10.24 -0.27
C ARG A 263 45.71 11.59 -0.78
N ILE A 264 46.60 12.58 -0.76
CA ILE A 264 46.54 13.78 -1.60
C ILE A 264 47.59 13.60 -2.72
N ARG A 265 47.39 14.27 -3.87
CA ARG A 265 48.11 14.19 -5.17
C ARG A 265 47.60 13.08 -6.11
N ALA A 266 47.58 13.26 -7.43
CA ALA A 266 47.57 14.45 -8.30
C ALA A 266 47.34 13.98 -9.77
N CYS A 267 46.82 14.86 -10.63
CA CYS A 267 46.92 14.86 -12.10
C CYS A 267 46.66 13.57 -12.92
N THR A 268 45.68 13.63 -13.84
CA THR A 268 45.97 13.83 -15.28
C THR A 268 44.70 14.19 -16.07
N ALA A 269 44.85 14.99 -17.12
CA ALA A 269 43.78 15.40 -18.02
C ALA A 269 43.94 14.75 -19.41
N THR A 270 42.86 14.18 -19.94
CA THR A 270 42.52 13.81 -21.35
C THR A 270 41.28 12.90 -21.26
N HIS A 271 40.23 12.96 -22.09
CA HIS A 271 40.06 13.54 -23.42
C HIS A 271 38.64 14.18 -23.58
N PHE A 272 38.53 15.13 -24.52
CA PHE A 272 37.27 15.59 -25.15
C PHE A 272 36.45 14.41 -25.73
N THR A 273 35.15 14.49 -26.08
CA THR A 273 34.51 15.51 -26.95
C THR A 273 32.97 15.36 -27.01
N ARG A 274 32.23 16.47 -27.18
CA ARG A 274 30.88 16.64 -27.82
C ARG A 274 29.66 15.87 -27.24
N TYR A 275 28.44 16.42 -27.18
CA TYR A 275 27.88 17.57 -27.91
C TYR A 275 27.27 18.65 -27.01
N VAL A 276 27.24 19.88 -27.52
CA VAL A 276 26.67 21.10 -26.92
C VAL A 276 25.76 21.77 -27.96
N LEU A 277 24.80 22.57 -27.48
CA LEU A 277 24.10 23.72 -28.11
C LEU A 277 22.58 23.54 -28.33
N PRO A 278 21.77 24.62 -28.24
CA PRO A 278 21.98 25.85 -27.45
C PRO A 278 20.76 26.27 -26.60
N LEU A 279 21.01 27.00 -25.51
CA LEU A 279 20.03 27.91 -24.91
C LEU A 279 20.35 29.32 -25.42
N ASN A 280 19.33 30.06 -25.88
CA ASN A 280 19.49 31.43 -26.38
C ASN A 280 19.41 32.44 -25.23
N ASP A 281 20.40 33.31 -25.13
CA ASP A 281 20.33 34.56 -24.36
C ASP A 281 19.37 35.54 -25.02
N HIS A 282 18.31 35.95 -24.33
CA HIS A 282 17.61 37.22 -24.57
C HIS A 282 16.76 37.61 -23.35
N ALA A 283 17.25 38.59 -22.56
CA ALA A 283 16.47 39.68 -21.94
C ALA A 283 17.23 40.35 -20.76
N SER A 284 18.28 41.12 -21.05
CA SER A 284 18.81 42.11 -20.11
C SER A 284 18.90 43.49 -20.78
N LYS A 285 17.90 44.35 -20.49
CA LYS A 285 17.90 45.84 -20.53
C LYS A 285 16.48 46.41 -20.64
N ALA A 286 15.99 46.95 -19.53
CA ALA A 286 15.15 48.14 -19.51
C ALA A 286 15.26 48.78 -18.11
N ILE A 287 15.74 50.01 -18.02
CA ILE A 287 15.79 50.82 -16.80
C ILE A 287 14.75 51.94 -16.96
N GLY A 288 13.95 52.20 -15.93
CA GLY A 288 12.97 53.29 -15.90
C GLY A 288 12.56 53.64 -14.48
N THR A 289 13.01 54.79 -13.99
CA THR A 289 12.87 55.28 -12.61
C THR A 289 11.48 55.84 -12.29
N VAL A 290 10.90 55.45 -11.16
CA VAL A 290 9.98 56.29 -10.34
C VAL A 290 10.32 56.09 -8.86
N SER A 291 10.11 57.13 -8.05
CA SER A 291 10.68 57.37 -6.73
C SER A 291 9.90 56.77 -5.53
N THR A 292 10.66 56.37 -4.51
CA THR A 292 10.37 56.50 -3.06
C THR A 292 8.99 56.08 -2.52
N MET A 293 8.96 54.93 -1.86
CA MET A 293 8.47 54.81 -0.48
C MET A 293 9.17 53.61 0.18
N GLU A 294 9.86 53.84 1.30
CA GLU A 294 10.58 52.79 2.02
C GLU A 294 9.65 52.06 2.99
N SER A 295 9.67 50.72 2.90
CA SER A 295 9.24 49.82 3.97
C SER A 295 10.27 48.70 4.04
N GLU A 296 10.91 48.52 5.19
CA GLU A 296 12.04 47.61 5.36
C GLU A 296 11.61 46.13 5.25
N GLU A 297 11.81 45.52 4.08
CA GLU A 297 11.85 44.06 3.95
C GLU A 297 13.31 43.58 4.08
N THR A 298 13.61 42.92 5.21
CA THR A 298 14.92 42.33 5.48
C THR A 298 15.20 41.15 4.55
N LYS A 299 15.92 41.40 3.45
CA LYS A 299 16.37 40.36 2.51
C LYS A 299 17.34 39.39 3.17
N LEU A 300 16.84 38.24 3.60
CA LEU A 300 17.67 37.05 3.85
C LEU A 300 17.98 36.34 2.52
N THR A 301 19.26 36.33 2.15
CA THR A 301 19.77 35.56 1.00
C THR A 301 19.60 34.07 1.20
N ILE A 302 18.85 33.42 0.30
CA ILE A 302 18.65 31.97 0.28
C ILE A 302 19.91 31.30 -0.29
N SER A 303 20.48 30.35 0.45
CA SER A 303 21.50 29.43 -0.06
C SER A 303 20.87 28.35 -0.94
N ASN A 304 21.49 28.04 -2.08
CA ASN A 304 21.00 27.05 -3.05
C ASN A 304 21.72 25.68 -2.95
N ASP A 305 22.54 25.44 -1.93
CA ASP A 305 23.30 24.21 -1.79
C ASP A 305 22.52 23.10 -1.03
N PRO A 306 22.48 21.85 -1.53
CA PRO A 306 21.82 20.74 -0.84
C PRO A 306 22.64 20.27 0.37
N ILE A 307 22.02 20.30 1.55
CA ILE A 307 22.61 19.83 2.80
C ILE A 307 22.65 18.28 2.81
N SER A 308 23.78 17.70 3.25
CA SER A 308 23.99 16.25 3.25
C SER A 308 23.14 15.51 4.31
N PRO A 309 22.73 14.26 4.07
CA PRO A 309 22.05 13.45 5.08
C PRO A 309 23.01 12.99 6.18
N HIS A 310 22.44 12.65 7.35
CA HIS A 310 23.10 12.17 8.58
C HIS A 310 23.67 13.24 9.53
N GLU A 311 22.83 14.19 9.89
CA GLU A 311 22.73 14.72 11.26
C GLU A 311 21.25 15.01 11.56
N ASN A 312 20.85 15.03 12.83
CA ASN A 312 19.47 15.22 13.34
C ASN A 312 18.52 14.01 13.31
N GLU A 313 18.68 13.11 14.27
CA GLU A 313 17.63 12.89 15.29
C GLU A 313 18.33 12.96 16.67
N ASP A 314 17.64 13.46 17.70
CA ASP A 314 18.13 13.55 19.09
C ASP A 314 19.27 14.57 19.37
N VAL A 315 19.25 15.73 18.71
CA VAL A 315 20.00 16.93 19.14
C VAL A 315 19.00 18.08 19.36
N PRO A 316 18.88 18.68 20.57
CA PRO A 316 18.19 19.94 20.71
C PRO A 316 19.00 20.99 19.96
N ILE A 317 18.41 21.58 18.91
CA ILE A 317 19.04 22.64 18.14
C ILE A 317 19.40 23.75 19.11
N GLU A 318 20.70 24.05 19.26
CA GLU A 318 21.17 25.17 20.07
C GLU A 318 20.39 26.42 19.65
N LEU A 319 19.90 27.19 20.62
CA LEU A 319 19.11 28.39 20.36
C LEU A 319 19.82 29.26 19.32
N LYS A 320 19.34 29.24 18.07
CA LYS A 320 19.64 30.32 17.12
C LYS A 320 19.21 31.59 17.83
N ALA A 321 20.16 32.50 18.00
CA ALA A 321 20.05 33.58 18.95
C ALA A 321 18.84 34.49 18.65
N LEU A 322 17.70 34.21 19.29
CA LEU A 322 16.69 35.21 19.60
C LEU A 322 17.42 36.32 20.37
N ASP A 323 17.45 37.52 19.80
CA ASP A 323 18.25 38.63 20.29
C ASP A 323 18.08 38.80 21.81
N THR A 324 19.17 38.55 22.55
CA THR A 324 19.17 38.60 24.03
C THR A 324 18.86 40.01 24.55
N ASN A 325 18.94 41.02 23.67
CA ASN A 325 18.59 42.42 23.89
C ASN A 325 17.09 42.74 23.69
N THR A 326 16.26 41.78 23.27
CA THR A 326 14.81 42.03 23.05
C THR A 326 14.11 42.36 24.37
N SER A 327 13.45 43.52 24.44
CA SER A 327 12.84 44.02 25.68
C SER A 327 11.57 43.22 26.07
N LYS A 328 11.33 43.06 27.38
CA LYS A 328 10.14 42.36 27.91
C LYS A 328 8.79 42.82 27.32
N PRO A 329 8.49 44.12 27.11
CA PRO A 329 7.23 44.51 26.48
C PRO A 329 7.13 44.08 25.00
N ASP A 330 8.22 44.16 24.23
CA ASP A 330 8.24 43.74 22.81
C ASP A 330 8.04 42.22 22.65
N LEU A 331 8.60 41.40 23.55
CA LEU A 331 8.33 39.95 23.59
C LEU A 331 6.83 39.65 23.83
N ILE A 332 6.19 40.40 24.74
CA ILE A 332 4.76 40.25 25.05
C ILE A 332 3.89 40.72 23.87
N GLU A 333 4.29 41.78 23.16
CA GLU A 333 3.59 42.27 21.98
C GLU A 333 3.68 41.29 20.80
N LYS A 334 4.89 40.78 20.50
CA LYS A 334 5.10 39.73 19.49
C LYS A 334 4.29 38.47 19.79
N LEU A 335 4.27 38.00 21.05
CA LEU A 335 3.43 36.87 21.46
C LEU A 335 1.92 37.12 21.27
N LYS A 336 1.44 38.35 21.54
CA LYS A 336 0.02 38.70 21.28
C LYS A 336 -0.31 38.72 19.79
N ILE A 337 0.62 39.19 18.94
CA ILE A 337 0.46 39.18 17.48
C ILE A 337 0.41 37.74 16.98
N LEU A 338 1.39 36.91 17.31
CA LEU A 338 1.49 35.51 16.90
C LEU A 338 0.32 34.66 17.41
N LEU A 339 -0.10 34.84 18.66
CA LEU A 339 -1.29 34.16 19.19
C LEU A 339 -2.54 34.54 18.37
N LYS A 340 -2.73 35.83 18.06
CA LYS A 340 -3.88 36.32 17.29
C LYS A 340 -3.86 35.86 15.83
N GLU A 341 -2.68 35.71 15.24
CA GLU A 341 -2.49 35.18 13.89
C GLU A 341 -2.85 33.68 13.81
N HIS A 342 -2.37 32.89 14.78
CA HIS A 342 -2.53 31.43 14.78
C HIS A 342 -3.73 30.90 15.59
N GLU A 343 -4.50 31.72 16.32
CA GLU A 343 -5.64 31.27 17.16
C GLU A 343 -6.72 30.49 16.39
N ARG A 344 -6.82 30.70 15.07
CA ARG A 344 -7.79 30.00 14.19
C ARG A 344 -7.17 28.93 13.31
N ASP A 345 -5.86 28.69 13.40
CA ASP A 345 -5.20 27.62 12.65
C ASP A 345 -5.39 26.28 13.36
N GLN A 346 -6.09 25.36 12.69
CA GLN A 346 -6.38 24.03 13.20
C GLN A 346 -5.16 23.09 13.15
N ASN A 347 -4.12 23.44 12.37
CA ASN A 347 -2.92 22.62 12.21
C ASN A 347 -1.79 23.06 13.15
N PHE A 348 -1.95 24.21 13.83
CA PHE A 348 -0.94 24.74 14.73
C PHE A 348 -1.02 24.04 16.10
N PRO A 349 0.10 23.63 16.73
CA PRO A 349 0.07 22.91 18.00
C PRO A 349 -0.64 23.67 19.12
N HIS A 350 -1.79 23.16 19.57
CA HIS A 350 -2.57 23.78 20.65
C HIS A 350 -1.78 23.93 21.95
N GLU A 351 -0.82 23.03 22.24
CA GLU A 351 0.07 23.15 23.41
C GLU A 351 0.94 24.41 23.40
N VAL A 352 1.31 24.93 22.23
CA VAL A 352 2.06 26.20 22.10
C VAL A 352 1.11 27.38 22.31
N LEU A 353 -0.08 27.33 21.70
CA LEU A 353 -1.12 28.37 21.84
C LEU A 353 -1.63 28.49 23.28
N ASP A 354 -1.85 27.39 23.97
CA ASP A 354 -2.33 27.36 25.36
C ASP A 354 -1.23 27.75 26.36
N ARG A 355 0.04 27.43 26.09
CA ARG A 355 1.17 28.00 26.84
C ARG A 355 1.28 29.51 26.65
N ALA A 356 1.17 30.01 25.42
CA ALA A 356 1.16 31.45 25.13
C ALA A 356 -0.04 32.18 25.78
N ARG A 357 -1.25 31.59 25.72
CA ARG A 357 -2.47 32.10 26.38
C ARG A 357 -2.32 32.12 27.90
N SER A 358 -1.76 31.06 28.50
CA SER A 358 -1.50 30.98 29.94
C SER A 358 -0.47 32.02 30.40
N TYR A 359 0.59 32.21 29.62
CA TYR A 359 1.62 33.23 29.86
C TYR A 359 1.03 34.64 29.80
N LEU A 360 0.20 34.95 28.80
CA LEU A 360 -0.41 36.27 28.62
C LEU A 360 -1.53 36.59 29.63
N ASN A 361 -2.17 35.57 30.23
CA ASN A 361 -3.17 35.75 31.27
C ASN A 361 -2.56 35.97 32.67
N ASN A 362 -1.38 35.40 32.93
CA ASN A 362 -0.64 35.56 34.20
C ASN A 362 0.12 36.91 34.22
N ASN A 363 -0.63 38.00 34.45
CA ASN A 363 -0.14 39.38 34.39
C ASN A 363 0.97 39.78 35.39
N ASN A 364 1.34 38.94 36.35
CA ASN A 364 2.35 39.24 37.38
C ASN A 364 3.55 38.29 37.25
N ASP A 365 4.75 38.86 37.17
CA ASP A 365 6.06 38.17 37.11
C ASP A 365 6.22 37.09 36.04
N ALA A 366 5.69 37.37 34.84
CA ALA A 366 5.93 36.59 33.65
C ALA A 366 7.44 36.50 33.33
N ASP A 367 8.01 35.30 33.42
CA ASP A 367 9.42 34.99 33.22
C ASP A 367 9.86 35.28 31.77
N PRO A 368 10.86 36.15 31.53
CA PRO A 368 11.33 36.44 30.18
C PRO A 368 11.93 35.21 29.46
N GLU A 369 12.43 34.21 30.18
CA GLU A 369 12.93 32.96 29.57
C GLU A 369 11.77 32.10 29.04
N LEU A 370 10.65 32.06 29.76
CA LEU A 370 9.43 31.38 29.31
C LEU A 370 8.79 32.06 28.09
N ALA A 371 8.81 33.40 28.00
CA ALA A 371 8.42 34.08 26.76
C ALA A 371 9.32 33.70 25.57
N ARG A 372 10.64 33.63 25.80
CA ARG A 372 11.62 33.30 24.76
C ARG A 372 11.49 31.85 24.29
N SER A 373 11.22 30.90 25.17
CA SER A 373 10.97 29.50 24.76
C SER A 373 9.68 29.36 23.97
N ILE A 374 8.59 30.03 24.37
CA ILE A 374 7.35 30.03 23.58
C ILE A 374 7.56 30.68 22.20
N LEU A 375 8.32 31.79 22.11
CA LEU A 375 8.67 32.39 20.82
C LEU A 375 9.55 31.48 19.95
N ALA A 376 10.53 30.80 20.54
CA ALA A 376 11.32 29.79 19.83
C ALA A 376 10.44 28.65 19.29
N ASP A 377 9.44 28.18 20.05
CA ASP A 377 8.48 27.18 19.57
C ASP A 377 7.65 27.71 18.38
N PHE A 378 7.23 28.99 18.40
CA PHE A 378 6.55 29.62 17.24
C PHE A 378 7.47 29.72 16.01
N GLU A 379 8.74 30.09 16.20
CA GLU A 379 9.74 30.15 15.13
C GLU A 379 10.06 28.77 14.56
N GLU A 380 10.16 27.74 15.41
CA GLU A 380 10.32 26.34 14.98
C GLU A 380 9.11 25.89 14.15
N GLN A 381 7.88 26.15 14.59
CA GLN A 381 6.69 25.81 13.79
C GLN A 381 6.66 26.55 12.46
N LYS A 382 7.07 27.82 12.41
CA LYS A 382 7.19 28.59 11.17
C LYS A 382 8.22 28.00 10.21
N ASP A 383 9.41 27.64 10.69
CA ASP A 383 10.45 26.96 9.89
C ASP A 383 9.97 25.58 9.42
N LEU A 384 9.24 24.84 10.25
CA LEU A 384 8.60 23.56 9.87
C LEU A 384 7.51 23.73 8.81
N MET A 385 6.75 24.83 8.81
CA MET A 385 5.75 25.14 7.77
C MET A 385 6.39 25.57 6.43
N LEU A 386 7.59 26.16 6.45
CA LEU A 386 8.33 26.56 5.25
C LEU A 386 9.09 25.41 4.60
N ASN A 387 9.56 24.46 5.42
CA ASN A 387 10.42 23.35 5.01
C ASN A 387 9.71 21.99 4.96
N ASN A 388 8.49 21.87 5.48
CA ASN A 388 7.73 20.63 5.52
C ASN A 388 6.23 20.87 5.24
N SER A 389 5.43 19.81 5.19
CA SER A 389 3.98 19.95 5.06
C SER A 389 3.38 20.58 6.32
N ILE A 390 2.39 21.45 6.12
CA ILE A 390 1.55 22.03 7.18
C ILE A 390 0.71 20.92 7.85
N TYR A 391 0.33 19.89 7.10
CA TYR A 391 -0.48 18.76 7.59
C TYR A 391 0.38 17.70 8.30
N PRO A 392 0.17 17.44 9.61
CA PRO A 392 0.95 16.47 10.38
C PRO A 392 0.90 15.05 9.81
N GLU A 393 -0.22 14.63 9.24
CA GLU A 393 -0.43 13.31 8.64
C GLU A 393 0.44 13.09 7.40
N VAL A 394 0.62 14.15 6.60
CA VAL A 394 1.53 14.16 5.46
C VAL A 394 2.98 14.16 5.95
N ARG A 395 3.30 15.03 6.92
CA ARG A 395 4.64 15.17 7.53
C ARG A 395 5.15 13.85 8.14
N ALA A 396 4.28 13.06 8.76
CA ALA A 396 4.63 11.80 9.38
C ALA A 396 5.06 10.69 8.39
N VAL A 397 4.76 10.86 7.10
CA VAL A 397 4.86 9.78 6.10
C VAL A 397 5.65 10.18 4.85
N VAL A 398 5.50 11.41 4.38
CA VAL A 398 6.10 11.93 3.15
C VAL A 398 7.32 12.78 3.48
N ASP A 399 8.45 12.47 2.87
CA ASP A 399 9.69 13.22 3.12
C ASP A 399 9.66 14.64 2.50
N PRO A 400 10.23 15.65 3.19
CA PRO A 400 10.37 17.02 2.69
C PRO A 400 11.57 17.18 1.74
N THR A 401 12.23 16.09 1.36
CA THR A 401 13.42 16.07 0.51
C THR A 401 13.18 15.26 -0.76
N ASP A 402 14.02 15.48 -1.76
CA ASP A 402 14.08 14.63 -2.96
C ASP A 402 15.52 14.58 -3.49
N ASP A 403 15.88 13.46 -4.13
CA ASP A 403 17.13 13.30 -4.89
C ASP A 403 16.78 13.18 -6.37
N PRO A 404 16.85 14.27 -7.18
CA PRO A 404 16.53 14.23 -8.59
C PRO A 404 17.42 13.31 -9.44
N SER A 405 18.60 12.94 -8.92
CA SER A 405 19.62 12.17 -9.63
C SER A 405 19.40 10.66 -9.61
N HIS A 406 18.56 10.16 -8.71
CA HIS A 406 18.24 8.75 -8.62
C HIS A 406 17.61 8.24 -9.93
N PRO A 407 17.93 7.03 -10.42
CA PRO A 407 17.34 6.52 -11.65
C PRO A 407 15.81 6.31 -11.52
N TRP A 408 15.07 6.83 -12.50
CA TRP A 408 13.63 6.68 -12.66
C TRP A 408 13.30 5.86 -13.93
N GLY A 409 12.13 5.18 -13.94
CA GLY A 409 11.60 4.53 -15.14
C GLY A 409 12.40 3.30 -15.58
N ARG A 410 13.02 2.60 -14.64
CA ARG A 410 13.98 1.53 -14.90
C ARG A 410 13.69 0.33 -13.99
N SER A 411 12.43 -0.11 -13.98
CA SER A 411 11.84 -1.10 -13.08
C SER A 411 12.55 -2.46 -13.04
N GLY A 412 13.63 -2.53 -12.27
CA GLY A 412 14.35 -3.76 -11.96
C GLY A 412 14.07 -4.16 -10.51
N CYS A 413 13.07 -5.02 -10.27
CA CYS A 413 12.84 -5.66 -8.97
C CYS A 413 14.17 -6.11 -8.33
N LEU A 414 14.31 -6.07 -7.00
CA LEU A 414 15.58 -6.39 -6.31
C LEU A 414 16.17 -7.79 -6.67
N LEU A 415 15.31 -8.71 -7.13
CA LEU A 415 15.70 -9.95 -7.77
C LEU A 415 16.21 -9.72 -9.20
N MET A 416 15.43 -9.09 -10.08
CA MET A 416 15.85 -8.73 -11.45
C MET A 416 17.18 -7.95 -11.48
N ALA A 417 17.38 -6.98 -10.58
CA ALA A 417 18.64 -6.25 -10.41
C ALA A 417 19.84 -7.11 -9.96
N ARG A 418 19.60 -8.36 -9.53
CA ARG A 418 20.63 -9.36 -9.22
C ARG A 418 20.76 -10.47 -10.26
N TRP A 419 19.76 -10.65 -11.13
CA TRP A 419 19.64 -11.79 -12.06
C TRP A 419 19.76 -11.41 -13.55
N LEU A 420 19.32 -10.21 -13.94
CA LEU A 420 19.44 -9.73 -15.32
C LEU A 420 20.81 -9.10 -15.57
N SER A 421 21.19 -9.10 -16.85
CA SER A 421 22.47 -8.56 -17.30
C SER A 421 22.42 -7.05 -17.42
N GLU A 422 23.47 -6.37 -16.94
CA GLU A 422 23.72 -4.92 -17.15
C GLU A 422 24.07 -4.58 -18.62
N ARG A 423 24.03 -5.57 -19.53
CA ARG A 423 24.25 -5.35 -20.97
C ARG A 423 23.19 -4.39 -21.49
N LYS A 424 23.65 -3.30 -22.10
CA LYS A 424 22.82 -2.41 -22.91
C LYS A 424 22.42 -3.13 -24.20
N PHE A 425 21.14 -3.37 -24.37
CA PHE A 425 20.55 -3.81 -25.62
C PHE A 425 20.18 -2.57 -26.44
N LYS A 426 20.48 -2.62 -27.74
CA LYS A 426 20.21 -1.54 -28.68
C LYS A 426 19.18 -2.01 -29.68
N ILE A 427 17.98 -1.45 -29.62
CA ILE A 427 16.92 -1.66 -30.60
C ILE A 427 16.74 -0.34 -31.34
N LEU A 428 17.12 -0.31 -32.62
CA LEU A 428 17.20 0.90 -33.43
C LEU A 428 18.05 1.98 -32.72
N SER A 429 17.53 3.19 -32.55
CA SER A 429 18.21 4.29 -31.85
C SER A 429 18.08 4.24 -30.32
N TRP A 430 17.38 3.27 -29.75
CA TRP A 430 17.11 3.18 -28.31
C TRP A 430 18.07 2.21 -27.63
N GLU A 431 18.85 2.70 -26.67
CA GLU A 431 19.69 1.88 -25.79
C GLU A 431 19.02 1.71 -24.42
N PHE A 432 18.75 0.47 -24.01
CA PHE A 432 18.21 0.16 -22.69
C PHE A 432 18.98 -0.99 -22.03
N SER A 433 19.09 -0.97 -20.69
CA SER A 433 19.64 -2.10 -19.93
C SER A 433 18.51 -2.93 -19.34
N LEU A 434 18.65 -4.25 -19.37
CA LEU A 434 17.75 -5.17 -18.65
C LEU A 434 18.03 -5.20 -17.14
N ASN A 435 19.21 -4.76 -16.71
CA ASN A 435 19.53 -4.50 -15.30
C ASN A 435 20.07 -3.07 -15.16
N PRO A 436 19.22 -2.13 -14.72
CA PRO A 436 19.55 -0.72 -14.76
C PRO A 436 20.02 -0.09 -13.45
N GLY A 437 19.88 -0.79 -12.32
CA GLY A 437 20.14 -0.27 -10.97
C GLY A 437 19.41 -1.07 -9.89
N PRO A 438 19.66 -0.78 -8.60
CA PRO A 438 18.90 -1.35 -7.49
C PRO A 438 17.47 -0.77 -7.45
N PHE A 439 16.50 -1.62 -7.12
CA PHE A 439 15.09 -1.25 -6.98
C PHE A 439 14.90 -0.16 -5.92
N ASN A 440 14.19 0.92 -6.26
CA ASN A 440 13.95 2.07 -5.38
C ASN A 440 12.47 2.24 -5.01
N GLN A 441 12.20 2.97 -3.92
CA GLN A 441 10.86 3.39 -3.47
C GLN A 441 10.03 4.03 -4.57
N LYS A 442 10.60 4.96 -5.37
CA LYS A 442 9.85 5.58 -6.49
C LYS A 442 9.44 4.57 -7.56
N GLU A 443 10.23 3.53 -7.81
CA GLU A 443 9.88 2.46 -8.75
C GLU A 443 8.78 1.54 -8.19
N HIS A 444 8.81 1.26 -6.89
CA HIS A 444 7.75 0.52 -6.22
C HIS A 444 6.42 1.28 -6.26
N VAL A 445 6.42 2.59 -5.94
CA VAL A 445 5.20 3.41 -6.05
C VAL A 445 4.71 3.49 -7.50
N LEU A 446 5.61 3.56 -8.49
CA LEU A 446 5.22 3.52 -9.91
C LEU A 446 4.54 2.20 -10.28
N ILE A 447 5.08 1.06 -9.84
CA ILE A 447 4.45 -0.27 -10.04
C ILE A 447 3.11 -0.36 -9.30
N ALA A 448 3.00 0.22 -8.11
CA ALA A 448 1.74 0.27 -7.36
C ALA A 448 0.67 1.08 -8.13
N ILE A 449 1.04 2.21 -8.75
CA ILE A 449 0.14 3.00 -9.62
C ILE A 449 -0.31 2.18 -10.84
N MET A 450 0.62 1.54 -11.58
CA MET A 450 0.28 0.63 -12.70
C MET A 450 -0.71 -0.48 -12.27
N THR A 451 -0.54 -0.99 -11.04
CA THR A 451 -1.41 -2.02 -10.47
C THR A 451 -2.79 -1.44 -10.09
N ASN A 452 -2.85 -0.25 -9.48
CA ASN A 452 -4.09 0.42 -9.11
C ASN A 452 -4.98 0.69 -10.34
N VAL A 453 -4.38 1.16 -11.43
CA VAL A 453 -5.02 1.36 -12.74
C VAL A 453 -5.66 0.06 -13.27
N SER A 454 -4.94 -1.06 -13.13
CA SER A 454 -5.41 -2.38 -13.60
C SER A 454 -6.62 -2.91 -12.82
N PHE A 455 -6.75 -2.57 -11.53
CA PHE A 455 -7.80 -3.08 -10.63
C PHE A 455 -8.87 -2.04 -10.23
N GLY A 456 -8.81 -0.81 -10.76
CA GLY A 456 -9.88 0.18 -10.61
C GLY A 456 -10.07 0.76 -9.21
N GLY A 457 -9.03 0.74 -8.36
CA GLY A 457 -9.01 1.42 -7.06
C GLY A 457 -9.82 0.78 -5.91
N GLY A 458 -10.69 -0.21 -6.17
CA GLY A 458 -11.41 -0.92 -5.09
C GLY A 458 -12.33 -2.04 -5.57
N SER A 459 -11.98 -3.29 -5.19
CA SER A 459 -12.77 -4.56 -5.18
C SER A 459 -13.57 -4.98 -6.41
N THR A 460 -13.67 -4.14 -7.42
CA THR A 460 -14.37 -4.33 -8.69
C THR A 460 -13.47 -3.75 -9.76
N GLY A 461 -13.00 -4.61 -10.67
CA GLY A 461 -12.31 -4.15 -11.88
C GLY A 461 -13.26 -3.37 -12.79
N ALA A 462 -12.91 -3.23 -14.08
CA ALA A 462 -13.73 -2.45 -15.00
C ALA A 462 -15.20 -2.91 -15.03
N TYR A 463 -16.10 -2.07 -14.50
CA TYR A 463 -17.52 -2.41 -14.24
C TYR A 463 -18.33 -2.73 -15.50
N ILE A 464 -17.80 -2.42 -16.69
CA ILE A 464 -18.32 -2.97 -17.95
C ILE A 464 -18.43 -4.50 -17.92
N VAL A 465 -17.56 -5.21 -17.20
CA VAL A 465 -17.68 -6.66 -16.97
C VAL A 465 -19.01 -7.02 -16.32
N GLY A 466 -19.48 -6.22 -15.34
CA GLY A 466 -20.79 -6.38 -14.71
C GLY A 466 -21.94 -6.08 -15.68
N ILE A 467 -21.78 -5.10 -16.58
CA ILE A 467 -22.77 -4.80 -17.62
C ILE A 467 -22.85 -5.94 -18.64
N ILE A 468 -21.71 -6.46 -19.12
CA ILE A 468 -21.63 -7.63 -20.01
C ILE A 468 -22.29 -8.84 -19.36
N GLN A 469 -22.06 -9.09 -18.07
CA GLN A 469 -22.71 -10.16 -17.31
C GLN A 469 -24.23 -9.98 -17.25
N VAL A 470 -24.72 -8.77 -16.93
CA VAL A 470 -26.16 -8.48 -16.84
C VAL A 470 -26.85 -8.59 -18.21
N LEU A 471 -26.21 -8.11 -19.28
CA LEU A 471 -26.73 -8.29 -20.65
C LEU A 471 -26.81 -9.77 -21.02
N LYS A 472 -25.72 -10.54 -20.82
CA LYS A 472 -25.61 -11.94 -21.23
C LYS A 472 -26.50 -12.91 -20.47
N LEU A 473 -26.81 -12.64 -19.21
CA LEU A 473 -27.60 -13.55 -18.36
C LEU A 473 -29.08 -13.52 -18.74
N GLU A 474 -29.62 -14.69 -19.13
CA GLU A 474 -31.05 -14.89 -19.45
C GLU A 474 -32.01 -14.43 -18.36
N ARG A 475 -31.57 -14.49 -17.09
CA ARG A 475 -32.34 -14.02 -15.93
C ARG A 475 -32.61 -12.50 -15.93
N PHE A 476 -31.82 -11.72 -16.68
CA PHE A 476 -31.95 -10.27 -16.76
C PHE A 476 -32.41 -9.85 -18.16
N TYR A 477 -31.52 -9.93 -19.16
CA TYR A 477 -31.81 -9.56 -20.55
C TYR A 477 -31.60 -10.73 -21.51
N GLY A 478 -30.60 -11.59 -21.31
CA GLY A 478 -30.28 -12.67 -22.27
C GLY A 478 -29.81 -12.15 -23.63
N GLU A 479 -29.36 -10.90 -23.71
CA GLU A 479 -28.88 -10.26 -24.92
C GLU A 479 -27.48 -10.79 -25.26
N THR A 480 -27.40 -11.64 -26.29
CA THR A 480 -26.20 -12.42 -26.62
C THR A 480 -25.43 -11.89 -27.83
N VAL A 481 -26.04 -11.05 -28.68
CA VAL A 481 -25.37 -10.48 -29.88
C VAL A 481 -24.37 -9.41 -29.44
N LEU A 482 -24.83 -8.44 -28.65
CA LEU A 482 -23.98 -7.39 -28.09
C LEU A 482 -22.99 -7.99 -27.08
N ALA A 483 -23.48 -8.75 -26.11
CA ALA A 483 -22.66 -9.19 -24.98
C ALA A 483 -21.57 -10.22 -25.33
N ASN A 484 -21.70 -11.00 -26.42
CA ASN A 484 -20.63 -11.90 -26.88
C ASN A 484 -19.64 -11.24 -27.86
N SER A 485 -19.90 -10.02 -28.33
CA SER A 485 -19.06 -9.37 -29.33
C SER A 485 -17.76 -8.81 -28.71
N ILE A 486 -16.68 -9.59 -28.80
CA ILE A 486 -15.34 -9.25 -28.26
C ILE A 486 -14.87 -7.84 -28.68
N PRO A 487 -15.02 -7.39 -29.94
CA PRO A 487 -14.55 -6.06 -30.33
C PRO A 487 -15.32 -4.95 -29.61
N TRP A 488 -16.64 -5.08 -29.42
CA TRP A 488 -17.44 -4.12 -28.64
C TRP A 488 -16.97 -4.08 -27.19
N GLN A 489 -16.76 -5.25 -26.56
CA GLN A 489 -16.27 -5.30 -25.18
C GLN A 489 -14.94 -4.55 -25.03
N ILE A 490 -13.98 -4.77 -25.93
CA ILE A 490 -12.66 -4.13 -25.89
C ILE A 490 -12.76 -2.62 -26.17
N THR A 491 -13.46 -2.20 -27.23
CA THR A 491 -13.59 -0.78 -27.59
C THR A 491 -14.29 0.01 -26.49
N THR A 492 -15.36 -0.53 -25.92
CA THR A 492 -16.14 0.11 -24.85
C THR A 492 -15.37 0.11 -23.53
N LEU A 493 -14.65 -0.97 -23.20
CA LEU A 493 -13.75 -1.03 -22.05
C LEU A 493 -12.68 0.07 -22.14
N LEU A 494 -11.89 0.10 -23.21
CA LEU A 494 -10.81 1.08 -23.39
C LEU A 494 -11.36 2.50 -23.37
N SER A 495 -12.46 2.76 -24.07
CA SER A 495 -13.12 4.06 -24.09
C SER A 495 -13.52 4.54 -22.69
N THR A 496 -14.23 3.72 -21.90
CA THR A 496 -14.69 4.15 -20.56
C THR A 496 -13.54 4.49 -19.61
N GLN A 497 -12.46 3.71 -19.62
CA GLN A 497 -11.28 3.97 -18.79
C GLN A 497 -10.55 5.23 -19.25
N LEU A 498 -10.29 5.37 -20.56
CA LEU A 498 -9.54 6.49 -21.11
C LEU A 498 -10.30 7.83 -21.06
N ILE A 499 -11.65 7.82 -21.07
CA ILE A 499 -12.44 9.03 -20.75
C ILE A 499 -12.15 9.47 -19.31
N GLY A 500 -12.16 8.55 -18.35
CA GLY A 500 -11.81 8.85 -16.95
C GLY A 500 -10.40 9.44 -16.85
N TYR A 501 -9.44 8.88 -17.61
CA TYR A 501 -8.06 9.36 -17.65
C TYR A 501 -7.91 10.78 -18.23
N GLY A 502 -8.56 11.04 -19.36
CA GLY A 502 -8.56 12.37 -19.99
C GLY A 502 -9.18 13.44 -19.09
N CYS A 503 -10.30 13.10 -18.44
CA CYS A 503 -10.97 13.98 -17.47
C CYS A 503 -10.14 14.25 -16.21
N ALA A 504 -9.40 13.24 -15.71
CA ALA A 504 -8.46 13.40 -14.59
C ALA A 504 -7.37 14.43 -14.91
N GLY A 505 -6.81 14.38 -16.11
CA GLY A 505 -5.79 15.33 -16.59
C GLY A 505 -6.17 16.80 -16.49
N MET A 506 -7.46 17.10 -16.71
CA MET A 506 -8.04 18.45 -16.60
C MET A 506 -8.25 18.89 -15.14
N ALA A 507 -8.51 17.94 -14.23
CA ALA A 507 -8.83 18.23 -12.83
C ALA A 507 -7.60 18.28 -11.89
N ARG A 508 -6.40 17.95 -12.37
CA ARG A 508 -5.14 17.97 -11.59
C ARG A 508 -4.91 19.27 -10.81
N ARG A 509 -5.24 20.43 -11.40
CA ARG A 509 -5.09 21.76 -10.76
C ARG A 509 -5.90 21.90 -9.48
N PHE A 510 -7.06 21.24 -9.39
CA PHE A 510 -7.98 21.34 -8.26
C PHE A 510 -7.75 20.24 -7.20
N LEU A 511 -7.16 19.10 -7.59
CA LEU A 511 -7.18 17.88 -6.79
C LEU A 511 -5.81 17.25 -6.50
N VAL A 512 -4.77 17.60 -7.25
CA VAL A 512 -3.40 17.09 -7.07
C VAL A 512 -2.50 18.16 -6.47
N TYR A 513 -2.43 19.35 -7.07
CA TYR A 513 -1.49 20.38 -6.62
C TYR A 513 -1.86 21.05 -5.28
N PRO A 514 -3.13 21.35 -4.93
CA PRO A 514 -3.44 22.02 -3.67
C PRO A 514 -3.02 21.19 -2.45
N ALA A 515 -2.34 21.84 -1.50
CA ALA A 515 -1.94 21.21 -0.24
C ALA A 515 -3.10 20.62 0.59
N PRO A 516 -4.30 21.26 0.68
CA PRO A 516 -5.43 20.71 1.46
C PRO A 516 -6.02 19.39 0.92
N MET A 517 -5.66 18.99 -0.30
CA MET A 517 -6.09 17.71 -0.88
C MET A 517 -5.11 16.63 -0.41
N ILE A 518 -5.36 16.08 0.78
CA ILE A 518 -4.43 15.20 1.51
C ILE A 518 -4.36 13.78 0.91
N TRP A 519 -5.51 13.20 0.53
CA TRP A 519 -5.68 11.81 0.08
C TRP A 519 -5.14 10.73 1.06
N PRO A 520 -5.85 10.46 2.18
CA PRO A 520 -5.38 9.55 3.24
C PRO A 520 -4.96 8.14 2.77
N LYS A 521 -5.69 7.53 1.83
CA LYS A 521 -5.31 6.23 1.23
C LYS A 521 -3.99 6.27 0.47
N GLY A 522 -3.64 7.41 -0.13
CA GLY A 522 -2.32 7.64 -0.74
C GLY A 522 -1.20 7.67 0.29
N LEU A 523 -1.43 8.29 1.46
CA LEU A 523 -0.47 8.30 2.56
C LEU A 523 -0.22 6.89 3.11
N ALA A 524 -1.26 6.08 3.32
CA ALA A 524 -1.10 4.70 3.77
C ALA A 524 -0.20 3.87 2.84
N ASN A 525 -0.34 4.04 1.51
CA ASN A 525 0.53 3.39 0.52
C ASN A 525 2.00 3.85 0.63
N ILE A 526 2.25 5.14 0.86
CA ILE A 526 3.60 5.67 1.03
C ILE A 526 4.22 5.17 2.33
N GLY A 527 3.47 5.15 3.43
CA GLY A 527 3.94 4.66 4.73
C GLY A 527 4.32 3.19 4.69
N LEU A 528 3.50 2.36 4.04
CA LEU A 528 3.84 0.96 3.77
C LEU A 528 5.10 0.83 2.91
N THR A 529 5.20 1.61 1.82
CA THR A 529 6.37 1.54 0.93
C THR A 529 7.64 1.98 1.66
N LYS A 530 7.60 3.09 2.40
CA LYS A 530 8.71 3.60 3.21
C LYS A 530 9.15 2.60 4.27
N ALA A 531 8.20 1.93 4.95
CA ALA A 531 8.50 0.86 5.91
C ALA A 531 9.16 -0.40 5.29
N LEU A 532 9.10 -0.57 3.96
CA LEU A 532 9.76 -1.65 3.22
C LEU A 532 11.16 -1.29 2.72
N PHE A 533 11.51 0.00 2.61
CA PHE A 533 12.82 0.48 2.13
C PHE A 533 13.69 1.10 3.23
N ASN A 534 13.11 1.93 4.11
CA ASN A 534 13.84 2.68 5.15
C ASN A 534 13.90 1.87 6.46
N ASP A 535 14.48 0.68 6.38
CA ASP A 535 14.94 -0.10 7.54
C ASP A 535 16.48 -0.06 7.49
N ASP A 536 17.08 1.04 7.97
CA ASP A 536 18.51 1.40 7.87
C ASP A 536 19.47 0.43 8.61
N GLY A 537 18.98 -0.74 8.99
CA GLY A 537 19.70 -1.69 9.82
C GLY A 537 19.78 -1.25 11.29
N GLU A 538 19.06 -0.20 11.70
CA GLU A 538 18.91 0.24 13.08
C GLU A 538 18.09 -0.77 13.91
N ILE A 539 18.73 -1.89 14.24
CA ILE A 539 18.33 -2.82 15.29
C ILE A 539 18.51 -2.09 16.64
N GLY A 540 17.66 -1.12 16.97
CA GLY A 540 17.94 -0.18 18.04
C GLY A 540 16.74 0.48 18.71
N ARG A 541 15.90 1.23 17.98
CA ARG A 541 14.85 2.04 18.61
C ARG A 541 13.71 1.19 19.16
N SER A 542 13.73 0.98 20.48
CA SER A 542 12.72 0.26 21.22
C SER A 542 11.45 1.08 21.37
N ALA A 543 10.51 0.94 20.44
CA ALA A 543 9.16 1.45 20.61
C ALA A 543 8.52 0.79 21.84
N ASN A 544 8.41 1.53 22.95
CA ASN A 544 7.86 1.07 24.24
C ASN A 544 8.42 -0.28 24.72
N GLY A 545 9.74 -0.49 24.57
CA GLY A 545 10.44 -1.71 24.99
C GLY A 545 10.34 -2.90 24.03
N TRP A 546 9.63 -2.79 22.91
CA TRP A 546 9.60 -3.83 21.88
C TRP A 546 10.87 -3.81 21.02
N THR A 547 11.44 -4.99 20.77
CA THR A 547 12.70 -5.18 20.02
C THR A 547 12.53 -5.94 18.69
N ILE A 548 11.29 -6.11 18.23
CA ILE A 548 10.96 -6.78 16.97
C ILE A 548 11.09 -5.75 15.84
N SER A 549 11.91 -6.03 14.82
CA SER A 549 12.01 -5.14 13.64
C SER A 549 10.69 -5.08 12.88
N ARG A 550 10.41 -3.92 12.24
CA ARG A 550 9.17 -3.66 11.50
C ARG A 550 8.87 -4.77 10.49
N TYR A 551 9.88 -5.20 9.74
CA TYR A 551 9.79 -6.28 8.76
C TYR A 551 9.46 -7.66 9.36
N LYS A 552 10.00 -7.97 10.56
CA LYS A 552 9.69 -9.23 11.25
C LYS A 552 8.27 -9.22 11.82
N PHE A 553 7.81 -8.07 12.34
CA PHE A 553 6.42 -7.93 12.78
C PHE A 553 5.45 -8.09 11.60
N PHE A 554 5.73 -7.43 10.46
CA PHE A 554 4.96 -7.56 9.23
C PHE A 554 4.79 -9.03 8.81
N TYR A 555 5.85 -9.83 8.75
CA TYR A 555 5.73 -11.24 8.37
C TYR A 555 5.00 -12.11 9.39
N ILE A 556 5.12 -11.81 10.70
CA ILE A 556 4.35 -12.52 11.73
C ILE A 556 2.85 -12.20 11.56
N ALA A 557 2.50 -10.92 11.39
CA ALA A 557 1.12 -10.50 11.17
C ALA A 557 0.55 -11.04 9.85
N PHE A 558 1.33 -11.01 8.76
CA PHE A 558 0.96 -11.59 7.47
C PHE A 558 0.71 -13.10 7.57
N GLY A 559 1.60 -13.85 8.21
CA GLY A 559 1.43 -15.29 8.41
C GLY A 559 0.25 -15.63 9.32
N ALA A 560 0.05 -14.85 10.40
CA ALA A 560 -1.08 -15.00 11.29
C ALA A 560 -2.41 -14.73 10.58
N MET A 561 -2.53 -13.62 9.83
CA MET A 561 -3.72 -13.30 9.05
C MET A 561 -3.95 -14.30 7.93
N PHE A 562 -2.90 -14.74 7.23
CA PHE A 562 -3.00 -15.79 6.21
C PHE A 562 -3.62 -17.06 6.76
N LEU A 563 -3.20 -17.53 7.95
CA LEU A 563 -3.82 -18.68 8.60
C LEU A 563 -5.22 -18.36 9.14
N TYR A 564 -5.42 -17.15 9.69
CA TYR A 564 -6.68 -16.74 10.26
C TYR A 564 -7.81 -16.69 9.23
N TYR A 565 -7.56 -16.17 8.02
CA TYR A 565 -8.59 -16.05 6.98
C TYR A 565 -9.26 -17.38 6.58
N TRP A 566 -8.59 -18.52 6.76
CA TRP A 566 -9.18 -19.85 6.53
C TRP A 566 -10.29 -20.17 7.54
N ILE A 567 -10.25 -19.58 8.74
CA ILE A 567 -11.25 -19.81 9.79
C ILE A 567 -12.62 -19.25 9.38
N PRO A 568 -12.83 -17.93 9.18
CA PRO A 568 -14.15 -17.41 8.83
C PRO A 568 -14.56 -17.73 7.37
N ASN A 569 -13.63 -17.95 6.44
CA ASN A 569 -14.00 -18.14 5.03
C ASN A 569 -14.17 -19.62 4.61
N TYR A 570 -13.66 -20.58 5.39
CA TYR A 570 -13.68 -22.00 4.98
C TYR A 570 -13.96 -22.98 6.13
N LEU A 571 -13.19 -22.95 7.21
CA LEU A 571 -13.29 -23.94 8.29
C LEU A 571 -14.54 -23.75 9.17
N PHE A 572 -14.93 -22.51 9.43
CA PHE A 572 -16.12 -22.19 10.22
C PHE A 572 -16.76 -20.85 9.78
N THR A 573 -17.54 -20.92 8.71
CA THR A 573 -18.24 -19.76 8.11
C THR A 573 -19.24 -19.06 9.02
N GLY A 574 -19.70 -19.71 10.09
CA GLY A 574 -20.52 -19.09 11.13
C GLY A 574 -19.82 -17.97 11.91
N VAL A 575 -18.49 -17.85 11.83
CA VAL A 575 -17.71 -16.75 12.44
C VAL A 575 -17.69 -15.49 11.56
N ALA A 576 -17.90 -15.63 10.25
CA ALA A 576 -17.99 -14.50 9.33
C ALA A 576 -19.30 -13.71 9.48
N LEU A 577 -20.38 -14.36 9.91
CA LEU A 577 -21.68 -13.75 10.22
C LEU A 577 -22.14 -14.23 11.61
N PHE A 578 -21.42 -13.78 12.64
CA PHE A 578 -21.63 -14.24 14.02
C PHE A 578 -22.87 -13.57 14.63
N ASN A 579 -23.95 -14.33 14.80
CA ASN A 579 -25.27 -13.82 15.18
C ASN A 579 -25.85 -14.51 16.44
N TRP A 580 -25.05 -14.53 17.50
CA TRP A 580 -25.36 -15.21 18.76
C TRP A 580 -26.63 -14.71 19.46
N LEU A 581 -27.02 -13.44 19.29
CA LEU A 581 -28.22 -12.86 19.90
C LEU A 581 -29.50 -13.60 19.48
N THR A 582 -29.58 -14.05 18.23
CA THR A 582 -30.75 -14.84 17.75
C THR A 582 -30.85 -16.22 18.39
N TRP A 583 -29.79 -16.74 19.00
CA TRP A 583 -29.82 -18.01 19.74
C TRP A 583 -30.52 -17.90 21.10
N ILE A 584 -30.66 -16.69 21.65
CA ILE A 584 -31.36 -16.45 22.93
C ILE A 584 -32.86 -16.77 22.78
N SER A 585 -33.45 -16.48 21.62
CA SER A 585 -34.84 -16.82 21.31
C SER A 585 -35.01 -17.08 19.80
N PRO A 586 -34.72 -18.31 19.33
CA PRO A 586 -34.69 -18.62 17.89
C PRO A 586 -36.02 -18.44 17.16
N GLY A 587 -37.16 -18.50 17.88
CA GLY A 587 -38.49 -18.31 17.32
C GLY A 587 -38.99 -16.86 17.30
N ASN A 588 -38.23 -15.90 17.85
CA ASN A 588 -38.68 -14.51 17.95
C ASN A 588 -38.34 -13.73 16.67
N VAL A 589 -39.36 -13.51 15.84
CA VAL A 589 -39.24 -12.77 14.56
C VAL A 589 -38.73 -11.33 14.77
N THR A 590 -39.19 -10.63 15.81
CA THR A 590 -38.73 -9.26 16.12
C THR A 590 -37.25 -9.22 16.50
N LEU A 591 -36.79 -10.20 17.29
CA LEU A 591 -35.37 -10.36 17.61
C LEU A 591 -34.53 -10.66 16.36
N ALA A 592 -35.03 -11.53 15.48
CA ALA A 592 -34.38 -11.84 14.21
C ALA A 592 -34.33 -10.64 13.24
N LEU A 593 -35.36 -9.78 13.20
CA LEU A 593 -35.36 -8.57 12.38
C LEU A 593 -34.38 -7.50 12.89
N ILE A 594 -34.20 -7.38 14.20
CA ILE A 594 -33.30 -6.38 14.79
C ILE A 594 -31.85 -6.89 14.80
N ALA A 595 -31.58 -8.03 15.44
CA ALA A 595 -30.23 -8.54 15.62
C ALA A 595 -29.70 -9.36 14.43
N GLY A 596 -30.59 -9.80 13.52
CA GLY A 596 -30.24 -10.71 12.42
C GLY A 596 -29.22 -10.14 11.46
N ALA A 597 -28.11 -10.87 11.26
CA ALA A 597 -27.07 -10.54 10.28
C ALA A 597 -27.53 -10.76 8.82
N THR A 598 -28.47 -11.67 8.59
CA THR A 598 -29.15 -11.87 7.30
C THR A 598 -30.61 -11.44 7.43
N CYS A 599 -31.13 -10.70 6.44
CA CYS A 599 -32.49 -10.14 6.40
C CYS A 599 -32.86 -9.11 7.50
N GLY A 600 -32.12 -9.07 8.60
CA GLY A 600 -32.27 -8.10 9.69
C GLY A 600 -31.33 -6.89 9.59
N LEU A 601 -31.39 -6.02 10.60
CA LEU A 601 -30.58 -4.80 10.71
C LEU A 601 -29.14 -5.05 11.18
N GLY A 602 -28.79 -6.27 11.62
CA GLY A 602 -27.46 -6.62 12.11
C GLY A 602 -27.07 -5.95 13.42
N VAL A 603 -28.04 -5.54 14.25
CA VAL A 603 -27.77 -4.88 15.55
C VAL A 603 -27.20 -5.88 16.55
N ASN A 604 -25.87 -6.04 16.54
CA ASN A 604 -25.14 -6.97 17.40
C ASN A 604 -23.78 -6.34 17.81
N PRO A 605 -23.41 -6.32 19.11
CA PRO A 605 -22.11 -5.84 19.56
C PRO A 605 -20.89 -6.56 18.96
N LEU A 606 -21.05 -7.82 18.54
CA LEU A 606 -20.02 -8.63 17.89
C LEU A 606 -20.61 -9.33 16.65
N PRO A 607 -20.76 -8.62 15.51
CA PRO A 607 -21.49 -9.12 14.34
C PRO A 607 -20.66 -10.06 13.45
N SER A 608 -19.32 -9.98 13.54
CA SER A 608 -18.39 -10.81 12.79
C SER A 608 -17.03 -10.79 13.47
N LEU A 609 -16.23 -11.85 13.29
CA LEU A 609 -14.79 -11.80 13.52
C LEU A 609 -13.99 -11.82 12.20
N ASP A 610 -14.64 -11.85 11.03
CA ASP A 610 -13.96 -11.70 9.75
C ASP A 610 -13.64 -10.22 9.48
N TRP A 611 -12.35 -9.92 9.34
CA TRP A 611 -11.88 -8.59 8.97
C TRP A 611 -12.49 -8.09 7.66
N ASN A 612 -12.68 -8.97 6.66
CA ASN A 612 -13.29 -8.61 5.38
C ASN A 612 -14.75 -8.17 5.51
N MET A 613 -15.48 -8.71 6.49
CA MET A 613 -16.87 -8.32 6.75
C MET A 613 -16.93 -7.00 7.52
N LEU A 614 -16.04 -6.82 8.50
CA LEU A 614 -15.97 -5.58 9.30
C LEU A 614 -15.53 -4.37 8.47
N THR A 615 -14.60 -4.54 7.51
CA THR A 615 -14.10 -3.45 6.65
C THR A 615 -14.80 -3.34 5.29
N TYR A 616 -15.86 -4.11 5.05
CA TYR A 616 -16.53 -4.16 3.74
C TYR A 616 -17.01 -2.81 3.20
N MET A 617 -17.40 -1.88 4.10
CA MET A 617 -17.89 -0.54 3.76
C MET A 617 -16.88 0.58 4.03
N VAL A 618 -16.09 0.46 5.09
CA VAL A 618 -15.23 1.52 5.65
C VAL A 618 -14.00 0.84 6.24
N ASP A 619 -12.80 1.31 5.88
CA ASP A 619 -11.55 0.90 6.55
C ASP A 619 -11.21 1.92 7.65
N PRO A 620 -11.43 1.60 8.94
CA PRO A 620 -11.20 2.52 10.04
C PRO A 620 -9.72 2.79 10.34
N ILE A 621 -8.78 2.05 9.72
CA ILE A 621 -7.34 2.25 9.91
C ILE A 621 -6.83 3.40 9.02
N ILE A 622 -7.38 3.51 7.81
CA ILE A 622 -6.93 4.48 6.79
C ILE A 622 -7.76 5.78 6.84
N MET A 623 -9.01 5.69 7.27
CA MET A 623 -9.95 6.82 7.21
C MET A 623 -9.83 7.76 8.42
N PRO A 624 -9.86 9.10 8.23
CA PRO A 624 -9.79 10.05 9.33
C PRO A 624 -10.89 9.83 10.38
N LEU A 625 -10.55 10.00 11.67
CA LEU A 625 -11.47 9.75 12.79
C LEU A 625 -12.80 10.51 12.64
N PHE A 626 -12.78 11.78 12.23
CA PHE A 626 -14.00 12.57 12.02
C PHE A 626 -14.91 11.94 10.97
N THR A 627 -14.35 11.32 9.92
CA THR A 627 -15.14 10.65 8.88
C THR A 627 -15.77 9.38 9.44
N VAL A 628 -15.01 8.57 10.17
CA VAL A 628 -15.49 7.34 10.81
C VAL A 628 -16.63 7.65 11.80
N VAL A 629 -16.47 8.68 12.63
CA VAL A 629 -17.52 9.13 13.57
C VAL A 629 -18.77 9.60 12.83
N ASN A 630 -18.65 10.45 11.80
CA ASN A 630 -19.81 10.88 11.01
C ASN A 630 -20.55 9.70 10.34
N PHE A 631 -19.81 8.76 9.76
CA PHE A 631 -20.39 7.57 9.14
C PHE A 631 -21.09 6.67 10.17
N ALA A 632 -20.47 6.44 11.33
CA ALA A 632 -21.05 5.67 12.43
C ALA A 632 -22.31 6.36 13.02
N THR A 633 -22.31 7.68 13.17
CA THR A 633 -23.48 8.45 13.61
C THR A 633 -24.61 8.36 12.59
N GLY A 634 -24.32 8.52 11.29
CA GLY A 634 -25.31 8.35 10.22
C GLY A 634 -25.91 6.95 10.19
N MET A 635 -25.06 5.91 10.34
CA MET A 635 -25.48 4.52 10.45
C MET A 635 -26.36 4.27 11.69
N ALA A 636 -26.00 4.82 12.86
CA ALA A 636 -26.79 4.67 14.08
C ALA A 636 -28.16 5.35 13.97
N LEU A 637 -28.23 6.56 13.42
CA LEU A 637 -29.49 7.28 13.20
C LEU A 637 -30.39 6.53 12.19
N ALA A 638 -29.86 6.21 11.01
CA ALA A 638 -30.63 5.56 9.96
C ALA A 638 -31.01 4.11 10.32
N GLY A 639 -30.07 3.35 10.89
CA GLY A 639 -30.21 1.92 11.16
C GLY A 639 -30.91 1.59 12.48
N PHE A 640 -30.69 2.36 13.56
CA PHE A 640 -31.27 2.04 14.88
C PHE A 640 -32.51 2.87 15.22
N LEU A 641 -32.75 4.03 14.58
CA LEU A 641 -33.94 4.84 14.80
C LEU A 641 -34.89 4.82 13.60
N ILE A 642 -34.42 5.26 12.43
CA ILE A 642 -35.31 5.53 11.28
C ILE A 642 -35.83 4.21 10.66
N ALA A 643 -34.96 3.23 10.39
CA ALA A 643 -35.37 1.97 9.76
C ALA A 643 -36.36 1.16 10.63
N PRO A 644 -36.17 0.96 11.96
CA PRO A 644 -37.18 0.36 12.82
C PRO A 644 -38.48 1.15 12.84
N PHE A 645 -38.43 2.48 12.99
CA PHE A 645 -39.61 3.33 13.03
C PHE A 645 -40.45 3.19 11.75
N MET A 646 -39.81 3.22 10.58
CA MET A 646 -40.50 3.05 9.30
C MET A 646 -41.06 1.63 9.11
N TYR A 647 -40.30 0.60 9.53
CA TYR A 647 -40.71 -0.79 9.37
C TYR A 647 -41.91 -1.15 10.26
N PHE A 648 -41.86 -0.82 11.55
CA PHE A 648 -42.94 -1.16 12.50
C PHE A 648 -44.20 -0.31 12.29
N ASN A 649 -44.09 0.92 11.78
CA ASN A 649 -45.25 1.71 11.32
C ASN A 649 -45.69 1.35 9.88
N ASN A 650 -45.10 0.33 9.27
CA ASN A 650 -45.40 -0.16 7.91
C ASN A 650 -45.37 0.93 6.81
N VAL A 651 -44.47 1.90 6.94
CA VAL A 651 -44.28 2.97 5.95
C VAL A 651 -43.91 2.35 4.61
N TRP A 652 -44.56 2.81 3.54
CA TRP A 652 -44.43 2.29 2.17
C TRP A 652 -44.64 0.78 2.03
N LYS A 653 -45.44 0.15 2.91
CA LYS A 653 -45.67 -1.30 2.93
C LYS A 653 -44.41 -2.13 3.21
N GLY A 654 -43.38 -1.52 3.82
CA GLY A 654 -42.10 -2.17 4.11
C GLY A 654 -42.20 -3.41 5.00
N GLY A 655 -43.22 -3.48 5.88
CA GLY A 655 -43.43 -4.59 6.82
C GLY A 655 -43.85 -5.92 6.19
N TYR A 656 -44.16 -5.95 4.89
CA TYR A 656 -44.44 -7.19 4.14
C TYR A 656 -43.18 -7.83 3.55
N PHE A 657 -42.03 -7.15 3.61
CA PHE A 657 -40.74 -7.61 3.10
C PHE A 657 -39.75 -7.78 4.27
N PRO A 658 -38.60 -8.45 4.08
CA PRO A 658 -37.50 -8.36 5.06
C PRO A 658 -37.11 -6.90 5.29
N ILE A 659 -36.83 -6.49 6.53
CA ILE A 659 -36.43 -5.10 6.83
C ILE A 659 -35.20 -4.66 6.04
N ASN A 660 -34.28 -5.61 5.77
CA ASN A 660 -33.04 -5.39 5.05
C ASN A 660 -32.79 -6.43 3.95
N GLY A 661 -32.25 -6.01 2.81
CA GLY A 661 -31.87 -6.90 1.72
C GLY A 661 -31.57 -6.18 0.41
N ASN A 662 -31.08 -6.92 -0.59
CA ASN A 662 -30.73 -6.41 -1.92
C ASN A 662 -31.71 -6.87 -3.03
N LYS A 663 -32.84 -7.46 -2.66
CA LYS A 663 -33.85 -8.00 -3.59
C LYS A 663 -34.95 -6.98 -3.86
N ILE A 664 -35.49 -7.03 -5.07
CA ILE A 664 -36.68 -6.30 -5.51
C ILE A 664 -37.85 -7.29 -5.52
N TYR A 665 -39.02 -6.83 -5.10
CA TYR A 665 -40.22 -7.63 -4.89
C TYR A 665 -41.38 -7.14 -5.75
N ASP A 666 -42.33 -8.02 -6.05
CA ASP A 666 -43.64 -7.65 -6.60
C ASP A 666 -44.69 -7.43 -5.50
N ASN A 667 -45.90 -7.05 -5.91
CA ASN A 667 -47.05 -6.83 -5.03
C ASN A 667 -47.50 -8.09 -4.25
N THR A 668 -47.02 -9.29 -4.61
CA THR A 668 -47.32 -10.55 -3.92
C THR A 668 -46.22 -10.99 -2.94
N GLY A 669 -45.12 -10.23 -2.82
CA GLY A 669 -43.97 -10.61 -1.98
C GLY A 669 -42.99 -11.56 -2.67
N ASN A 670 -43.20 -11.90 -3.94
CA ASN A 670 -42.26 -12.70 -4.73
C ASN A 670 -41.14 -11.83 -5.30
N ILE A 671 -40.05 -12.45 -5.75
CA ILE A 671 -38.94 -11.73 -6.39
C ILE A 671 -39.41 -11.20 -7.75
N TYR A 672 -39.22 -9.90 -7.98
CA TYR A 672 -39.71 -9.20 -9.17
C TYR A 672 -39.15 -9.80 -10.47
N ASN A 673 -40.04 -10.16 -11.40
CA ASN A 673 -39.66 -10.74 -12.69
C ASN A 673 -39.62 -9.67 -13.79
N VAL A 674 -38.42 -9.20 -14.13
CA VAL A 674 -38.19 -8.13 -15.12
C VAL A 674 -38.63 -8.54 -16.53
N SER A 675 -38.52 -9.82 -16.91
CA SER A 675 -38.89 -10.29 -18.25
C SER A 675 -40.39 -10.17 -18.55
N ARG A 676 -41.25 -9.97 -17.54
CA ARG A 676 -42.70 -9.73 -17.74
C ARG A 676 -43.03 -8.32 -18.23
N ILE A 677 -42.16 -7.35 -17.98
CA ILE A 677 -42.39 -5.93 -18.32
C ILE A 677 -41.53 -5.46 -19.51
N LEU A 678 -40.70 -6.35 -20.07
CA LEU A 678 -39.88 -6.06 -21.24
C LEU A 678 -40.54 -6.61 -22.50
N SER A 679 -40.55 -5.79 -23.54
CA SER A 679 -40.87 -6.21 -24.91
C SER A 679 -39.74 -7.08 -25.46
N PRO A 680 -39.95 -7.85 -26.57
CA PRO A 680 -38.89 -8.61 -27.22
C PRO A 680 -37.66 -7.78 -27.65
N ASN A 681 -37.82 -6.47 -27.80
CA ASN A 681 -36.77 -5.51 -28.14
C ASN A 681 -36.12 -4.83 -26.90
N PHE A 682 -36.29 -5.40 -25.70
CA PHE A 682 -35.79 -4.87 -24.42
C PHE A 682 -36.27 -3.44 -24.04
N THR A 683 -37.36 -2.99 -24.65
CA THR A 683 -38.08 -1.76 -24.28
C THR A 683 -39.13 -2.05 -23.21
N LEU A 684 -39.33 -1.10 -22.30
CA LEU A 684 -40.38 -1.16 -21.29
C LEU A 684 -41.77 -1.22 -21.96
N ASN A 685 -42.59 -2.19 -21.57
CA ASN A 685 -44.01 -2.23 -21.90
C ASN A 685 -44.81 -1.69 -20.70
N GLU A 686 -45.35 -0.48 -20.85
CA GLU A 686 -46.10 0.20 -19.79
C GLU A 686 -47.38 -0.52 -19.39
N THR A 687 -48.13 -1.11 -20.34
CA THR A 687 -49.39 -1.80 -19.99
C THR A 687 -49.09 -3.05 -19.16
N ALA A 688 -48.10 -3.86 -19.59
CA ALA A 688 -47.66 -5.03 -18.84
C ALA A 688 -47.05 -4.67 -17.47
N TYR A 689 -46.42 -3.49 -17.34
CA TYR A 689 -45.93 -2.97 -16.07
C TYR A 689 -47.07 -2.65 -15.09
N TYR A 690 -48.10 -1.92 -15.55
CA TYR A 690 -49.27 -1.59 -14.72
C TYR A 690 -50.13 -2.83 -14.39
N GLU A 691 -50.20 -3.81 -15.28
CA GLU A 691 -50.89 -5.08 -15.05
C GLU A 691 -50.14 -6.01 -14.09
N TYR A 692 -48.80 -6.05 -14.13
CA TYR A 692 -48.00 -6.92 -13.25
C TYR A 692 -47.86 -6.33 -11.84
N SER A 693 -47.03 -5.29 -11.69
CA SER A 693 -46.85 -4.49 -10.46
C SER A 693 -45.71 -3.47 -10.61
N PRO A 694 -45.74 -2.37 -9.84
CA PRO A 694 -44.55 -1.56 -9.60
C PRO A 694 -43.52 -2.35 -8.76
N PRO A 695 -42.21 -2.20 -9.02
CA PRO A 695 -41.16 -2.85 -8.23
C PRO A 695 -41.11 -2.27 -6.81
N LEU A 696 -41.20 -3.15 -5.82
CA LEU A 696 -41.14 -2.82 -4.41
C LEU A 696 -39.77 -3.18 -3.83
N VAL A 697 -39.26 -2.35 -2.92
CA VAL A 697 -37.99 -2.55 -2.23
C VAL A 697 -38.20 -2.47 -0.72
N ASN A 698 -37.30 -3.09 0.04
CA ASN A 698 -37.37 -3.07 1.50
C ASN A 698 -37.06 -1.69 2.10
N THR A 699 -37.30 -1.56 3.41
CA THR A 699 -37.17 -0.31 4.15
C THR A 699 -35.74 0.26 4.15
N THR A 700 -34.71 -0.56 4.39
CA THR A 700 -33.31 -0.05 4.39
C THR A 700 -32.85 0.35 2.99
N GLN A 701 -33.25 -0.37 1.95
CA GLN A 701 -32.93 -0.02 0.56
C GLN A 701 -33.64 1.27 0.12
N SER A 702 -34.88 1.48 0.57
CA SER A 702 -35.61 2.75 0.38
C SER A 702 -34.89 3.92 1.06
N LEU A 703 -34.44 3.73 2.31
CA LEU A 703 -33.65 4.71 3.05
C LEU A 703 -32.30 4.99 2.38
N ASN A 704 -31.65 3.97 1.81
CA ASN A 704 -30.41 4.14 1.05
C ASN A 704 -30.62 5.07 -0.16
N TYR A 705 -31.67 4.84 -0.96
CA TYR A 705 -32.01 5.72 -2.08
C TYR A 705 -32.28 7.17 -1.63
N VAL A 706 -33.09 7.34 -0.57
CA VAL A 706 -33.40 8.66 -0.02
C VAL A 706 -32.14 9.39 0.48
N ALA A 707 -31.23 8.70 1.17
CA ALA A 707 -29.96 9.26 1.60
C ALA A 707 -29.04 9.63 0.41
N VAL A 708 -28.97 8.77 -0.61
CA VAL A 708 -28.19 9.02 -1.83
C VAL A 708 -28.71 10.25 -2.60
N PHE A 709 -30.03 10.41 -2.72
CA PHE A 709 -30.61 11.61 -3.34
C PHE A 709 -30.35 12.89 -2.53
N MET A 710 -30.39 12.83 -1.19
CA MET A 710 -29.97 13.96 -0.35
C MET A 710 -28.50 14.32 -0.57
N VAL A 711 -27.61 13.32 -0.61
CA VAL A 711 -26.16 13.53 -0.83
C VAL A 711 -25.88 14.25 -2.16
N TYR A 712 -26.61 13.93 -3.24
CA TYR A 712 -26.44 14.62 -4.52
C TYR A 712 -26.83 16.11 -4.51
N ILE A 713 -27.67 16.55 -3.56
CA ILE A 713 -28.01 17.97 -3.37
C ILE A 713 -27.04 18.61 -2.36
N CYS A 714 -26.76 17.93 -1.25
CA CYS A 714 -25.88 18.43 -0.19
C CYS A 714 -24.44 18.65 -0.67
N LEU A 715 -23.91 17.78 -1.55
CA LEU A 715 -22.53 17.87 -2.03
C LEU A 715 -22.24 19.16 -2.82
N PRO A 716 -22.99 19.51 -3.90
CA PRO A 716 -22.81 20.79 -4.58
C PRO A 716 -23.02 22.01 -3.65
N VAL A 717 -24.02 21.96 -2.76
CA VAL A 717 -24.32 23.07 -1.83
C VAL A 717 -23.16 23.28 -0.85
N HIS A 718 -22.64 22.21 -0.24
CA HIS A 718 -21.47 22.28 0.65
C HIS A 718 -20.24 22.84 -0.09
N ILE A 719 -19.97 22.37 -1.30
CA ILE A 719 -18.78 22.77 -2.04
C ILE A 719 -18.89 24.21 -2.56
N TYR A 720 -20.10 24.68 -2.87
CA TYR A 720 -20.37 26.09 -3.12
C TYR A 720 -20.20 26.97 -1.85
N LEU A 721 -20.66 26.50 -0.70
CA LEU A 721 -20.60 27.26 0.55
C LEU A 721 -19.19 27.34 1.16
N TRP A 722 -18.35 26.31 1.01
CA TRP A 722 -17.01 26.27 1.58
C TRP A 722 -15.87 26.46 0.56
N HIS A 723 -15.97 25.93 -0.66
CA HIS A 723 -14.85 25.87 -1.63
C HIS A 723 -15.01 26.72 -2.89
N ARG A 724 -16.07 27.52 -3.04
CA ARG A 724 -16.28 28.36 -4.24
C ARG A 724 -15.10 29.28 -4.56
N HIS A 725 -14.41 29.80 -3.54
CA HIS A 725 -13.30 30.74 -3.74
C HIS A 725 -12.06 30.03 -4.27
N ASP A 726 -11.76 28.83 -3.77
CA ASP A 726 -10.67 27.97 -4.26
C ASP A 726 -10.94 27.54 -5.71
N ILE A 727 -12.16 27.08 -5.98
CA ILE A 727 -12.58 26.63 -7.32
C ILE A 727 -12.56 27.80 -8.31
N MET A 728 -13.09 28.97 -7.95
CA MET A 728 -13.08 30.14 -8.82
C MET A 728 -11.65 30.67 -9.06
N SER A 729 -10.79 30.59 -8.05
CA SER A 729 -9.37 30.97 -8.18
C SER A 729 -8.63 30.03 -9.14
N GLY A 730 -8.81 28.71 -8.99
CA GLY A 730 -8.24 27.71 -9.90
C GLY A 730 -8.79 27.81 -11.33
N LEU A 731 -10.09 28.10 -11.51
CA LEU A 731 -10.69 28.37 -12.81
C LEU A 731 -10.10 29.63 -13.46
N LYS A 732 -9.96 30.72 -12.71
CA LYS A 732 -9.36 31.97 -13.19
C LYS A 732 -7.89 31.76 -13.55
N ALA A 733 -7.14 31.01 -12.75
CA ALA A 733 -5.74 30.69 -12.99
C ALA A 733 -5.55 29.72 -14.18
N PHE A 734 -6.51 28.83 -14.43
CA PHE A 734 -6.58 28.00 -15.65
C PHE A 734 -6.74 28.86 -16.90
N TRP A 735 -7.66 29.83 -16.89
CA TRP A 735 -7.84 30.77 -18.01
C TRP A 735 -6.68 31.76 -18.18
N SER A 736 -6.06 32.21 -17.08
CA SER A 736 -4.96 33.19 -17.14
C SER A 736 -3.58 32.57 -17.42
N GLY A 737 -3.50 31.26 -17.71
CA GLY A 737 -2.25 30.58 -18.04
C GLY A 737 -1.18 30.57 -16.94
N LYS A 738 -1.55 30.83 -15.67
CA LYS A 738 -0.60 30.91 -14.55
C LYS A 738 0.17 29.61 -14.36
N SER A 739 1.47 29.72 -14.12
CA SER A 739 2.32 28.56 -13.82
C SER A 739 1.95 27.93 -12.48
N ARG A 740 2.20 26.62 -12.36
CA ARG A 740 2.00 25.84 -11.14
C ARG A 740 2.82 26.40 -9.96
N GLU A 741 4.03 26.85 -10.23
CA GLU A 741 4.99 27.39 -9.26
C GLU A 741 4.56 28.76 -8.68
N GLU A 742 3.82 29.55 -9.46
CA GLU A 742 3.29 30.85 -9.03
C GLU A 742 2.05 30.69 -8.13
N GLU A 743 1.28 29.62 -8.35
CA GLU A 743 0.01 29.35 -7.67
C GLU A 743 0.18 28.55 -6.38
N PHE A 744 1.08 27.55 -6.38
CA PHE A 744 1.27 26.63 -5.25
C PHE A 744 2.71 26.66 -4.72
N LYS A 745 2.86 27.16 -3.48
CA LYS A 745 4.17 27.45 -2.85
C LYS A 745 4.59 26.44 -1.77
N ASP A 746 3.83 25.37 -1.57
CA ASP A 746 4.17 24.31 -0.60
C ASP A 746 5.46 23.56 -0.99
N VAL A 747 6.09 22.95 0.01
CA VAL A 747 7.34 22.18 -0.16
C VAL A 747 7.23 21.11 -1.25
N HIS A 748 6.08 20.45 -1.38
CA HIS A 748 5.92 19.33 -2.30
C HIS A 748 5.78 19.78 -3.75
N ASN A 749 5.12 20.91 -4.02
CA ASN A 749 5.17 21.56 -5.33
C ASN A 749 6.56 22.14 -5.63
N ARG A 750 7.24 22.77 -4.66
CA ARG A 750 8.61 23.31 -4.80
C ARG A 750 9.63 22.24 -5.23
N LEU A 751 9.67 21.09 -4.56
CA LEU A 751 10.53 19.96 -4.94
C LEU A 751 10.22 19.45 -6.36
N MET A 752 8.93 19.38 -6.68
CA MET A 752 8.43 18.85 -7.95
C MET A 752 8.53 19.83 -9.13
N ALA A 753 9.02 21.06 -8.92
CA ALA A 753 9.31 22.02 -10.00
C ALA A 753 10.53 21.62 -10.83
N VAL A 754 11.45 20.83 -10.25
CA VAL A 754 12.63 20.26 -10.95
C VAL A 754 12.20 19.32 -12.08
N TYR A 755 11.00 18.74 -12.03
CA TYR A 755 10.51 17.80 -13.02
C TYR A 755 9.63 18.46 -14.08
N PRO A 756 9.89 18.21 -15.38
CA PRO A 756 9.09 18.78 -16.44
C PRO A 756 7.66 18.22 -16.41
N GLU A 757 6.69 19.13 -16.31
CA GLU A 757 5.28 18.79 -16.22
C GLU A 757 4.74 18.01 -17.42
N CYS A 758 3.63 17.30 -17.20
CA CYS A 758 2.85 16.66 -18.24
C CYS A 758 1.87 17.68 -18.86
N PRO A 759 1.99 18.03 -20.17
CA PRO A 759 1.12 19.01 -20.80
C PRO A 759 -0.36 18.60 -20.80
N HIS A 760 -1.27 19.55 -20.57
CA HIS A 760 -2.72 19.29 -20.59
C HIS A 760 -3.22 18.70 -21.93
N TRP A 761 -2.56 19.03 -23.06
CA TRP A 761 -2.94 18.52 -24.36
C TRP A 761 -2.72 17.01 -24.55
N TRP A 762 -1.83 16.37 -23.76
CA TRP A 762 -1.66 14.91 -23.80
C TRP A 762 -2.93 14.20 -23.31
N TYR A 763 -3.48 14.67 -22.20
CA TYR A 763 -4.75 14.18 -21.66
C TYR A 763 -5.94 14.51 -22.57
N LEU A 764 -5.93 15.69 -23.22
CA LEU A 764 -6.97 16.07 -24.18
C LEU A 764 -6.96 15.15 -25.42
N ILE A 765 -5.79 14.81 -25.96
CA ILE A 765 -5.70 13.84 -27.08
C ILE A 765 -6.26 12.48 -26.65
N ILE A 766 -5.92 11.98 -25.46
CA ILE A 766 -6.49 10.73 -24.95
C ILE A 766 -8.02 10.84 -24.81
N LEU A 767 -8.53 11.96 -24.29
CA LEU A 767 -9.97 12.20 -24.15
C LEU A 767 -10.68 12.18 -25.52
N VAL A 768 -10.08 12.80 -26.55
CA VAL A 768 -10.61 12.79 -27.92
C VAL A 768 -10.59 11.38 -28.52
N ILE A 769 -9.50 10.63 -28.38
CA ILE A 769 -9.41 9.24 -28.86
C ILE A 769 -10.46 8.36 -28.14
N ALA A 770 -10.60 8.52 -26.82
CA ALA A 770 -11.55 7.78 -26.01
C ALA A 770 -13.01 8.12 -26.36
N PHE A 771 -13.31 9.40 -26.65
CA PHE A 771 -14.61 9.87 -27.13
C PHE A 771 -14.94 9.31 -28.53
N VAL A 772 -13.97 9.29 -29.45
CA VAL A 772 -14.16 8.66 -30.77
C VAL A 772 -14.44 7.17 -30.63
N MET A 773 -13.71 6.45 -29.77
CA MET A 773 -14.00 5.04 -29.45
C MET A 773 -15.38 4.85 -28.80
N ALA A 774 -15.83 5.78 -27.95
CA ALA A 774 -17.18 5.74 -27.39
C ALA A 774 -18.22 5.83 -28.52
N CYS A 775 -18.07 6.80 -29.42
CA CYS A 775 -18.96 6.99 -30.55
C CYS A 775 -19.03 5.74 -31.43
N VAL A 776 -17.87 5.16 -31.79
CA VAL A 776 -17.77 3.91 -32.55
C VAL A 776 -18.45 2.75 -31.82
N SER A 777 -18.26 2.62 -30.50
CA SER A 777 -18.87 1.54 -29.69
C SER A 777 -20.41 1.57 -29.68
N VAL A 778 -20.98 2.75 -29.92
CA VAL A 778 -22.42 3.01 -29.91
C VAL A 778 -23.03 2.99 -31.31
N THR A 779 -22.30 3.39 -32.35
CA THR A 779 -22.81 3.42 -33.74
C THR A 779 -22.63 2.12 -34.51
N VAL A 780 -21.58 1.35 -34.24
CA VAL A 780 -21.27 0.10 -34.98
C VAL A 780 -22.08 -1.10 -34.46
N TRP A 781 -22.52 -1.04 -33.21
CA TRP A 781 -23.29 -2.12 -32.56
C TRP A 781 -24.71 -1.67 -32.21
N PRO A 782 -25.70 -2.59 -32.19
CA PRO A 782 -27.09 -2.28 -31.85
C PRO A 782 -27.22 -2.00 -30.34
N THR A 783 -26.86 -0.78 -29.94
CA THR A 783 -26.91 -0.33 -28.54
C THR A 783 -28.11 0.58 -28.23
N ASP A 784 -28.81 1.05 -29.27
CA ASP A 784 -29.89 2.05 -29.24
C ASP A 784 -29.58 3.38 -28.55
N MET A 785 -28.31 3.60 -28.20
CA MET A 785 -27.84 4.84 -27.58
C MET A 785 -27.52 5.88 -28.66
N PRO A 786 -27.95 7.15 -28.51
CA PRO A 786 -27.56 8.22 -29.42
C PRO A 786 -26.21 8.83 -29.04
N ILE A 787 -25.46 9.31 -30.05
CA ILE A 787 -24.12 9.91 -29.88
C ILE A 787 -24.14 11.10 -28.90
N TRP A 788 -25.20 11.92 -28.91
CA TRP A 788 -25.32 13.06 -27.98
C TRP A 788 -25.35 12.60 -26.51
N GLY A 789 -25.79 11.37 -26.22
CA GLY A 789 -25.78 10.80 -24.88
C GLY A 789 -24.37 10.61 -24.31
N ILE A 790 -23.39 10.34 -25.18
CA ILE A 790 -21.97 10.25 -24.82
C ILE A 790 -21.44 11.64 -24.44
N PHE A 791 -21.79 12.67 -25.22
CA PHE A 791 -21.43 14.05 -24.90
C PHE A 791 -22.02 14.49 -23.56
N LEU A 792 -23.29 14.18 -23.29
CA LEU A 792 -23.93 14.45 -22.01
C LEU A 792 -23.23 13.71 -20.85
N ALA A 793 -22.82 12.45 -21.06
CA ALA A 793 -22.07 11.67 -20.07
C ALA A 793 -20.67 12.24 -19.78
N LEU A 794 -20.00 12.81 -20.79
CA LEU A 794 -18.72 13.50 -20.65
C LEU A 794 -18.86 14.83 -19.90
N VAL A 795 -19.91 15.61 -20.19
CA VAL A 795 -20.25 16.84 -19.43
C VAL A 795 -20.58 16.51 -17.97
N PHE A 796 -21.38 15.48 -17.72
CA PHE A 796 -21.68 14.97 -16.37
C PHE A 796 -20.40 14.63 -15.60
N THR A 797 -19.47 13.91 -16.25
CA THR A 797 -18.17 13.54 -15.67
C THR A 797 -17.33 14.77 -15.34
N ALA A 798 -17.18 15.70 -16.30
CA ALA A 798 -16.35 16.88 -16.16
C ALA A 798 -16.82 17.82 -15.03
N ILE A 799 -18.14 17.96 -14.84
CA ILE A 799 -18.74 18.78 -13.78
C ILE A 799 -18.62 18.12 -12.41
N LEU A 800 -18.98 16.83 -12.29
CA LEU A 800 -19.11 16.18 -10.98
C LEU A 800 -17.78 15.65 -10.42
N GLN A 801 -16.76 15.40 -11.25
CA GLN A 801 -15.46 14.90 -10.77
C GLN A 801 -14.77 15.85 -9.78
N ILE A 802 -14.88 17.17 -9.95
CA ILE A 802 -14.24 18.16 -9.07
C ILE A 802 -14.86 18.10 -7.66
N PRO A 803 -16.20 18.27 -7.48
CA PRO A 803 -16.79 18.20 -6.16
C PRO A 803 -16.64 16.84 -5.48
N LEU A 804 -16.79 15.74 -6.23
CA LEU A 804 -16.59 14.39 -5.69
C LEU A 804 -15.13 14.14 -5.28
N GLY A 805 -14.19 14.63 -6.09
CA GLY A 805 -12.77 14.55 -5.81
C GLY A 805 -12.36 15.33 -4.57
N ILE A 806 -12.90 16.54 -4.35
CA ILE A 806 -12.62 17.33 -3.14
C ILE A 806 -13.04 16.55 -1.89
N LEU A 807 -14.26 16.02 -1.88
CA LEU A 807 -14.74 15.22 -0.76
C LEU A 807 -13.88 13.96 -0.56
N THR A 808 -13.54 13.25 -1.64
CA THR A 808 -12.74 12.02 -1.58
C THR A 808 -11.32 12.30 -1.07
N ALA A 809 -10.70 13.40 -1.49
CA ALA A 809 -9.35 13.80 -1.09
C ALA A 809 -9.24 14.16 0.40
N ILE A 810 -10.31 14.67 1.01
CA ILE A 810 -10.34 15.07 2.42
C ILE A 810 -10.84 13.93 3.32
N THR A 811 -11.96 13.32 2.97
CA THR A 811 -12.66 12.33 3.82
C THR A 811 -12.24 10.88 3.55
N ASN A 812 -11.62 10.60 2.41
CA ASN A 812 -11.38 9.25 1.89
C ASN A 812 -12.67 8.45 1.58
N ILE A 813 -13.84 9.11 1.48
CA ILE A 813 -15.10 8.54 0.98
C ILE A 813 -15.36 8.97 -0.46
N GLN A 814 -15.57 7.98 -1.34
CA GLN A 814 -15.97 8.19 -2.73
C GLN A 814 -17.48 7.92 -2.88
N ILE A 815 -18.25 8.96 -3.24
CA ILE A 815 -19.69 8.82 -3.47
C ILE A 815 -19.96 8.26 -4.87
N SER A 816 -20.76 7.20 -4.96
CA SER A 816 -21.21 6.68 -6.25
C SER A 816 -22.27 7.59 -6.88
N THR A 817 -22.03 8.01 -8.13
CA THR A 817 -22.98 8.77 -8.97
C THR A 817 -23.95 7.87 -9.76
N ALA A 818 -23.94 6.56 -9.50
CA ALA A 818 -24.64 5.56 -10.30
C ALA A 818 -26.16 5.82 -10.37
N PHE A 819 -26.79 6.22 -9.27
CA PHE A 819 -28.23 6.48 -9.22
C PHE A 819 -28.59 7.77 -9.96
N LEU A 820 -27.83 8.86 -9.77
CA LEU A 820 -28.03 10.11 -10.50
C LEU A 820 -27.92 9.88 -12.02
N ALA A 821 -26.92 9.12 -12.45
CA ALA A 821 -26.73 8.78 -13.85
C ALA A 821 -27.88 7.93 -14.43
N MET A 822 -28.39 6.93 -13.69
CA MET A 822 -29.54 6.12 -14.14
C MET A 822 -30.85 6.91 -14.20
N VAL A 823 -31.04 7.90 -13.32
CA VAL A 823 -32.21 8.78 -13.33
C VAL A 823 -32.16 9.72 -14.53
N ILE A 824 -31.04 10.42 -14.74
CA ILE A 824 -30.86 11.28 -15.93
C ILE A 824 -30.97 10.46 -17.21
N GLY A 825 -30.25 9.34 -17.30
CA GLY A 825 -30.31 8.45 -18.46
C GLY A 825 -31.72 7.92 -18.72
N GLY A 826 -32.47 7.56 -17.67
CA GLY A 826 -33.84 7.09 -17.78
C GLY A 826 -34.84 8.14 -18.28
N TYR A 827 -34.66 9.41 -17.90
CA TYR A 827 -35.49 10.52 -18.38
C TYR A 827 -35.18 10.96 -19.81
N VAL A 828 -33.92 10.90 -20.27
CA VAL A 828 -33.58 11.34 -21.65
C VAL A 828 -33.56 10.17 -22.66
N LEU A 829 -33.57 8.92 -22.18
CA LEU A 829 -33.62 7.69 -23.00
C LEU A 829 -34.82 6.83 -22.57
N GLU A 830 -36.00 7.46 -22.59
CA GLU A 830 -37.27 6.89 -22.09
C GLU A 830 -37.56 5.49 -22.64
N GLY A 831 -38.00 4.59 -21.75
CA GLY A 831 -38.37 3.22 -22.09
C GLY A 831 -37.22 2.28 -22.53
N ARG A 832 -35.97 2.76 -22.67
CA ARG A 832 -34.85 1.97 -23.21
C ARG A 832 -33.82 1.59 -22.14
N ALA A 833 -33.88 0.34 -21.67
CA ALA A 833 -33.02 -0.13 -20.58
C ALA A 833 -31.53 -0.20 -20.92
N ILE A 834 -31.18 -0.73 -22.11
CA ILE A 834 -29.79 -0.91 -22.56
C ILE A 834 -29.07 0.45 -22.72
N PRO A 835 -29.61 1.44 -23.46
CA PRO A 835 -29.05 2.80 -23.51
C PRO A 835 -28.84 3.45 -22.15
N ASN A 836 -29.78 3.29 -21.19
CA ASN A 836 -29.64 3.83 -19.85
C ASN A 836 -28.45 3.19 -19.09
N MET A 837 -28.26 1.87 -19.21
CA MET A 837 -27.09 1.18 -18.64
C MET A 837 -25.76 1.66 -19.25
N ILE A 838 -25.73 1.91 -20.56
CA ILE A 838 -24.53 2.41 -21.27
C ILE A 838 -24.27 3.88 -20.92
N PHE A 839 -25.32 4.71 -20.78
CA PHE A 839 -25.20 6.08 -20.27
C PHE A 839 -24.62 6.13 -18.86
N LYS A 840 -25.15 5.31 -17.93
CA LYS A 840 -24.62 5.14 -16.56
C LYS A 840 -23.13 4.80 -16.57
N MET A 841 -22.70 3.94 -17.48
CA MET A 841 -21.31 3.52 -17.63
C MET A 841 -20.40 4.68 -18.06
N PHE A 842 -20.72 5.37 -19.16
CA PHE A 842 -19.89 6.49 -19.66
C PHE A 842 -19.89 7.73 -18.76
N SER A 843 -20.84 7.84 -17.83
CA SER A 843 -20.96 8.95 -16.88
C SER A 843 -20.39 8.58 -15.51
N SER A 844 -21.04 7.69 -14.78
CA SER A 844 -20.70 7.39 -13.40
C SER A 844 -19.37 6.65 -13.25
N MET A 845 -19.10 5.65 -14.10
CA MET A 845 -17.84 4.91 -14.01
C MET A 845 -16.65 5.75 -14.48
N SER A 846 -16.77 6.51 -15.58
CA SER A 846 -15.69 7.42 -15.99
C SER A 846 -15.42 8.53 -14.95
N THR A 847 -16.43 8.99 -14.20
CA THR A 847 -16.24 9.87 -13.03
C THR A 847 -15.44 9.18 -11.93
N HIS A 848 -15.80 7.94 -11.57
CA HIS A 848 -15.14 7.16 -10.53
C HIS A 848 -13.66 6.90 -10.88
N GLN A 849 -13.36 6.55 -12.13
CA GLN A 849 -11.98 6.31 -12.56
C GLN A 849 -11.17 7.60 -12.65
N SER A 850 -11.77 8.72 -13.06
CA SER A 850 -11.08 10.02 -13.01
C SER A 850 -10.58 10.36 -11.60
N VAL A 851 -11.45 10.23 -10.59
CA VAL A 851 -11.10 10.46 -9.17
C VAL A 851 -10.02 9.47 -8.69
N ASN A 852 -10.05 8.21 -9.13
CA ASN A 852 -9.00 7.23 -8.84
C ASN A 852 -7.64 7.63 -9.44
N PHE A 853 -7.60 8.00 -10.73
CA PHE A 853 -6.36 8.43 -11.38
C PHE A 853 -5.78 9.71 -10.79
N LEU A 854 -6.63 10.61 -10.28
CA LEU A 854 -6.22 11.78 -9.51
C LEU A 854 -5.59 11.41 -8.16
N SER A 855 -6.13 10.42 -7.46
CA SER A 855 -5.50 9.86 -6.25
C SER A 855 -4.11 9.30 -6.55
N ASP A 856 -3.95 8.56 -7.65
CA ASP A 856 -2.66 8.02 -8.08
C ASP A 856 -1.67 9.12 -8.50
N LEU A 857 -2.16 10.20 -9.13
CA LEU A 857 -1.34 11.37 -9.45
C LEU A 857 -0.91 12.15 -8.20
N LYS A 858 -1.73 12.21 -7.14
CA LYS A 858 -1.30 12.73 -5.83
C LYS A 858 -0.27 11.80 -5.18
N LEU A 859 -0.48 10.49 -5.21
CA LEU A 859 0.48 9.49 -4.75
C LEU A 859 1.85 9.65 -5.44
N ALA A 860 1.86 9.82 -6.77
CA ALA A 860 3.06 10.12 -7.55
C ALA A 860 3.71 11.46 -7.13
N HIS A 861 2.91 12.51 -6.92
CA HIS A 861 3.38 13.83 -6.49
C HIS A 861 4.00 13.82 -5.08
N TYR A 862 3.47 13.03 -4.15
CA TYR A 862 4.09 12.82 -2.83
C TYR A 862 5.37 11.99 -2.92
N ALA A 863 5.35 10.88 -3.66
CA ALA A 863 6.53 10.03 -3.88
C ALA A 863 7.60 10.67 -4.79
N LYS A 864 7.37 11.90 -5.27
CA LYS A 864 8.24 12.69 -6.17
C LYS A 864 8.54 12.02 -7.51
N ILE A 865 7.59 11.26 -8.04
CA ILE A 865 7.69 10.63 -9.37
C ILE A 865 7.47 11.71 -10.44
N PRO A 866 8.34 11.82 -11.48
CA PRO A 866 8.17 12.84 -12.51
C PRO A 866 6.82 12.70 -13.25
N PRO A 867 6.04 13.80 -13.46
CA PRO A 867 4.66 13.69 -13.95
C PRO A 867 4.49 12.98 -15.29
N ARG A 868 5.47 13.08 -16.19
CA ARG A 868 5.46 12.39 -17.50
C ARG A 868 5.62 10.87 -17.40
N TRP A 869 6.33 10.38 -16.38
CA TRP A 869 6.45 8.94 -16.10
C TRP A 869 5.22 8.40 -15.39
N ALA A 870 4.63 9.19 -14.47
CA ALA A 870 3.33 8.85 -13.90
C ALA A 870 2.26 8.74 -15.01
N PHE A 871 2.25 9.67 -15.98
CA PHE A 871 1.40 9.59 -17.17
C PHE A 871 1.63 8.30 -17.97
N ALA A 872 2.87 8.02 -18.38
CA ALA A 872 3.21 6.86 -19.20
C ALA A 872 3.08 5.50 -18.48
N ALA A 873 2.83 5.50 -17.17
CA ALA A 873 2.54 4.29 -16.37
C ALA A 873 1.03 4.06 -16.17
N GLN A 874 0.19 5.06 -16.42
CA GLN A 874 -1.27 4.98 -16.29
C GLN A 874 -1.98 4.78 -17.65
N VAL A 875 -1.31 5.11 -18.76
CA VAL A 875 -1.78 4.99 -20.15
C VAL A 875 -1.23 3.72 -20.80
#